data_AF-A0ABD7ZHF7-F1
#
_entry.id   AF-A0ABD7ZHF7-F1
#
_cell.length_a   1.000
_cell.length_b   1.000
_cell.length_c   1.000
_cell.angle_alpha   90.00
_cell.angle_beta   90.00
_cell.angle_gamma   90.00
#
_symmetry.space_group_name_H-M   'P 1'
#
loop_
_entity.id
_entity.type
_entity.pdbx_description
1 polymer ?
#
loop_
_entity_poly.entity_id
_entity_poly.type
_entity_poly.pdbx_seq_one_letter_code
_entity_poly.pdbx_strand_id
1 'polypeptide(L)'
;MANTTTQPFYHQFEEAHRSESTKMGTAACRTNIIIHHKDTLDRPLPAGIMVKVYDQDGGVSYGEIDKNGDSHHLSVKCGLISWQLMRGPDTAPKYDRHKKDGRQLTDKDEQAFFNDSDGYVLIKANDEKTKDPRLQLAKPLKVFVSVNAKEVKAIYLPPPILLNLRFRQNSETRLSTKQLEQIKKDGNTATLFIHGYNVSLGHIGKFPQSEDFGELPEYSNLPPSDQVQRPYLHYDNKAIGQLATNTLLEQAKEDDNIYVKHIYDEVDLKVNGHKALGWFPHVEYYLNLAASGKLNYDDPFTDWDKYHRIIGVTWSGSVDPSMVFFRAEMYANEAGRELAKVLIELFNEGIKVNIITHSLGARVALSALNILGDFDGAYNEKIDNLIMWEAAVADNAITDTYTRVKNPVAMELFPYAHKTVKYLRVLYSQEDGVLDGDSRGGDKEYTGLIGGAYPMKYSSLANTTGALKDYYYKLNLIGEYYENIEQLRRNVLIHRGSLNQDDIAEYNNIENTVKGREIKQKIEKLLMEEANDVSSDLKKPLNYLKPWSHYRRFRPDDEYFKHIVDVLTYQVFNNWTIYIKNMWVRPALGHQGNRLSVEGIGYKNKKLTELQKEEGFDQFINGNTSSEEDKEDKKFNFFDQSNYFISHSAMREWEWKALDTQKVFPDIYKESYKNQIMDRWIKANSNFGRYKK
;
A
#
# COMPACT_ATOMS: atom_id res chain seq x y z
N MET A 1 -27.04 35.36 -21.19
CA MET A 1 -28.08 34.33 -21.08
C MET A 1 -27.46 33.14 -20.37
N ALA A 2 -27.70 33.08 -19.07
CA ALA A 2 -27.14 32.08 -18.16
C ALA A 2 -28.15 30.94 -17.99
N ASN A 3 -27.73 29.69 -18.18
CA ASN A 3 -28.49 28.52 -17.77
C ASN A 3 -27.97 28.06 -16.41
N THR A 4 -28.56 28.60 -15.35
CA THR A 4 -28.44 28.13 -13.98
C THR A 4 -29.56 27.13 -13.73
N THR A 5 -29.25 25.83 -13.72
CA THR A 5 -30.16 24.79 -13.21
C THR A 5 -29.58 24.21 -11.93
N THR A 6 -29.56 25.03 -10.87
CA THR A 6 -29.48 24.56 -9.49
C THR A 6 -30.90 24.21 -9.05
N GLN A 7 -31.24 22.92 -9.04
CA GLN A 7 -32.40 22.44 -8.28
C GLN A 7 -31.92 22.07 -6.87
N PRO A 8 -32.43 22.71 -5.80
CA PRO A 8 -32.27 22.19 -4.44
C PRO A 8 -33.20 20.97 -4.28
N PHE A 9 -32.66 19.86 -3.79
CA PHE A 9 -33.41 18.64 -3.44
C PHE A 9 -34.31 18.91 -2.23
N TYR A 10 -35.50 19.47 -2.47
CA TYR A 10 -36.60 19.48 -1.50
C TYR A 10 -37.37 18.15 -1.64
N HIS A 11 -36.95 17.13 -0.89
CA HIS A 11 -37.84 16.03 -0.48
C HIS A 11 -38.12 16.17 1.03
N GLN A 12 -38.67 17.31 1.41
CA GLN A 12 -39.44 17.45 2.65
C GLN A 12 -40.85 17.85 2.20
N PHE A 13 -41.86 17.12 2.66
CA PHE A 13 -43.30 17.25 2.35
C PHE A 13 -43.85 16.50 1.13
N GLU A 14 -43.79 15.17 1.11
CA GLU A 14 -44.87 14.31 0.59
C GLU A 14 -44.78 12.91 1.25
N GLU A 15 -45.13 12.79 2.53
CA GLU A 15 -45.55 11.51 3.13
C GLU A 15 -46.34 11.79 4.44
N ALA A 16 -47.33 12.68 4.36
CA ALA A 16 -48.37 12.75 5.37
C ALA A 16 -49.52 11.85 4.90
N HIS A 17 -49.83 10.83 5.70
CA HIS A 17 -50.85 9.78 5.54
C HIS A 17 -50.36 8.42 5.02
N ARG A 18 -49.87 7.59 5.96
CA ARG A 18 -50.09 6.14 5.90
C ARG A 18 -51.28 5.81 6.79
N SER A 19 -52.32 5.20 6.22
CA SER A 19 -53.44 4.67 6.98
C SER A 19 -52.99 3.43 7.76
N GLU A 20 -53.15 3.46 9.09
CA GLU A 20 -52.98 2.28 9.91
C GLU A 20 -54.11 1.27 9.61
N SER A 21 -53.77 -0.01 9.47
CA SER A 21 -54.79 -1.06 9.33
C SER A 21 -55.61 -1.14 10.61
N THR A 22 -56.93 -0.96 10.50
CA THR A 22 -57.90 -0.80 11.57
C THR A 22 -58.23 -2.09 12.33
N LYS A 23 -57.23 -2.91 12.66
CA LYS A 23 -57.42 -4.12 13.47
C LYS A 23 -56.35 -4.28 14.54
N MET A 24 -56.31 -3.33 15.49
CA MET A 24 -56.18 -3.53 16.94
C MET A 24 -55.85 -2.19 17.62
N GLY A 25 -56.50 -1.90 18.74
CA GLY A 25 -56.50 -0.60 19.40
C GLY A 25 -55.21 -0.19 20.11
N THR A 26 -55.22 1.07 20.54
CA THR A 26 -54.16 1.95 21.09
C THR A 26 -53.33 2.69 20.05
N ALA A 27 -53.29 4.02 20.15
CA ALA A 27 -52.36 4.85 19.39
C ALA A 27 -50.95 4.34 19.69
N ALA A 28 -50.27 3.81 18.68
CA ALA A 28 -48.90 3.34 18.85
C ALA A 28 -48.07 4.49 19.42
N CYS A 29 -47.40 4.26 20.55
CA CYS A 29 -46.47 5.22 21.14
C CYS A 29 -45.50 5.67 20.05
N ARG A 30 -45.41 6.98 19.80
CA ARG A 30 -44.48 7.62 18.87
C ARG A 30 -43.71 8.70 19.60
N THR A 31 -42.44 8.83 19.26
CA THR A 31 -41.58 9.87 19.83
C THR A 31 -40.62 10.41 18.79
N ASN A 32 -40.21 11.66 18.96
CA ASN A 32 -39.04 12.18 18.27
C ASN A 32 -37.80 11.66 19.01
N ILE A 33 -36.81 11.19 18.27
CA ILE A 33 -35.55 10.70 18.82
C ILE A 33 -34.39 11.51 18.26
N ILE A 34 -33.30 11.52 19.02
CA ILE A 34 -32.01 12.11 18.64
C ILE A 34 -30.97 11.00 18.73
N ILE A 35 -30.17 10.83 17.68
CA ILE A 35 -29.02 9.94 17.69
C ILE A 35 -27.75 10.80 17.68
N HIS A 36 -26.94 10.67 18.72
CA HIS A 36 -25.64 11.31 18.86
C HIS A 36 -24.58 10.39 18.27
N HIS A 37 -23.98 10.78 17.15
CA HIS A 37 -23.01 9.99 16.41
C HIS A 37 -21.58 10.42 16.72
N LYS A 38 -20.83 9.53 17.35
CA LYS A 38 -19.41 9.73 17.66
C LYS A 38 -18.55 8.55 17.25
N ASP A 39 -17.29 8.78 16.94
CA ASP A 39 -16.36 7.67 16.75
C ASP A 39 -15.71 7.20 18.07
N THR A 40 -14.93 6.13 18.04
CA THR A 40 -14.19 5.60 19.21
C THR A 40 -13.16 6.56 19.80
N LEU A 41 -12.94 7.70 19.14
CA LEU A 41 -12.02 8.77 19.56
C LEU A 41 -12.78 9.99 20.10
N ASP A 42 -14.08 9.82 20.39
CA ASP A 42 -15.01 10.86 20.88
C ASP A 42 -15.11 12.06 19.92
N ARG A 43 -14.90 11.86 18.62
CA ARG A 43 -15.14 12.87 17.60
C ARG A 43 -16.57 12.76 17.09
N PRO A 44 -17.30 13.88 16.91
CA PRO A 44 -18.58 13.83 16.21
C PRO A 44 -18.38 13.40 14.76
N LEU A 45 -19.32 12.61 14.23
CA LEU A 45 -19.34 12.27 12.80
C LEU A 45 -19.60 13.53 11.96
N PRO A 46 -19.11 13.59 10.70
CA PRO A 46 -19.25 14.78 9.88
C PRO A 46 -20.70 15.01 9.44
N ALA A 47 -21.08 16.28 9.35
CA ALA A 47 -22.39 16.69 8.87
C ALA A 47 -22.64 16.23 7.42
N GLY A 48 -23.92 16.02 7.07
CA GLY A 48 -24.33 15.64 5.71
C GLY A 48 -24.45 14.14 5.46
N ILE A 49 -24.10 13.29 6.43
CA ILE A 49 -24.36 11.85 6.32
C ILE A 49 -25.84 11.61 6.59
N MET A 50 -26.53 11.00 5.62
CA MET A 50 -27.92 10.59 5.77
C MET A 50 -28.04 9.35 6.67
N VAL A 51 -28.96 9.40 7.62
CA VAL A 51 -29.26 8.34 8.57
C VAL A 51 -30.66 7.80 8.28
N LYS A 52 -30.75 6.51 8.01
CA LYS A 52 -32.03 5.81 7.77
C LYS A 52 -32.36 4.93 8.97
N VAL A 53 -33.31 5.36 9.80
CA VAL A 53 -33.78 4.65 10.99
C VAL A 53 -34.94 3.72 10.61
N TYR A 54 -34.93 2.52 11.17
CA TYR A 54 -35.94 1.49 11.08
C TYR A 54 -36.55 1.24 12.46
N ASP A 55 -37.88 1.32 12.57
CA ASP A 55 -38.59 0.86 13.75
C ASP A 55 -38.90 -0.65 13.69
N GLN A 56 -39.42 -1.21 14.79
CA GLN A 56 -39.71 -2.63 14.92
C GLN A 56 -40.70 -3.20 13.89
N ASP A 57 -41.50 -2.36 13.22
CA ASP A 57 -42.41 -2.79 12.16
C ASP A 57 -41.80 -2.60 10.75
N GLY A 58 -40.55 -2.12 10.67
CA GLY A 58 -39.90 -1.74 9.41
C GLY A 58 -40.30 -0.35 8.90
N GLY A 59 -40.97 0.46 9.72
CA GLY A 59 -41.23 1.87 9.45
C GLY A 59 -39.94 2.66 9.38
N VAL A 60 -39.84 3.59 8.42
CA VAL A 60 -38.59 4.31 8.13
C VAL A 60 -38.71 5.78 8.55
N SER A 61 -37.67 6.30 9.19
CA SER A 61 -37.51 7.73 9.45
C SER A 61 -36.12 8.19 9.00
N TYR A 62 -36.07 9.27 8.22
CA TYR A 62 -34.82 9.84 7.71
C TYR A 62 -34.38 11.02 8.57
N GLY A 63 -33.07 11.14 8.73
CA GLY A 63 -32.40 12.28 9.35
C GLY A 63 -31.06 12.51 8.67
N GLU A 64 -30.47 13.67 8.90
CA GLU A 64 -29.13 14.02 8.44
C GLU A 64 -28.30 14.39 9.66
N ILE A 65 -27.04 13.94 9.71
CA ILE A 65 -26.11 14.33 10.77
C ILE A 65 -25.82 15.84 10.65
N ASP A 66 -25.97 16.56 11.74
CA ASP A 66 -25.68 17.99 11.84
C ASP A 66 -24.21 18.28 12.18
N LYS A 67 -23.86 19.56 12.35
CA LYS A 67 -22.50 19.99 12.71
C LYS A 67 -22.02 19.53 14.09
N ASN A 68 -22.93 19.12 14.98
CA ASN A 68 -22.63 18.63 16.31
C ASN A 68 -22.47 17.10 16.35
N GLY A 69 -22.76 16.42 15.23
CA GLY A 69 -22.77 14.96 15.16
C GLY A 69 -24.14 14.35 15.49
N ASP A 70 -25.21 15.14 15.50
CA ASP A 70 -26.54 14.68 15.90
C ASP A 70 -27.47 14.49 14.69
N SER A 71 -28.27 13.43 14.67
CA SER A 71 -29.38 13.27 13.72
C SER A 71 -30.73 13.27 14.44
N HIS A 72 -31.72 13.93 13.84
CA HIS A 72 -33.06 14.06 14.40
C HIS A 72 -34.07 13.28 13.57
N HIS A 73 -34.89 12.47 14.23
CA HIS A 73 -35.88 11.61 13.57
C HIS A 73 -37.26 11.82 14.19
N LEU A 74 -38.23 12.17 13.34
CA LEU A 74 -39.58 12.53 13.76
C LEU A 74 -40.50 11.31 13.77
N SER A 75 -41.43 11.29 14.74
CA SER A 75 -42.56 10.35 14.79
C SER A 75 -42.19 8.86 14.72
N VAL A 76 -41.03 8.48 15.27
CA VAL A 76 -40.55 7.08 15.31
C VAL A 76 -41.41 6.29 16.30
N LYS A 77 -41.86 5.09 15.91
CA LYS A 77 -42.62 4.19 16.79
C LYS A 77 -41.73 3.74 17.96
N CYS A 78 -42.23 3.87 19.19
CA CYS A 78 -41.55 3.40 20.38
C CYS A 78 -41.34 1.87 20.31
N GLY A 79 -40.18 1.39 20.75
CA GLY A 79 -39.78 0.00 20.61
C GLY A 79 -38.30 -0.12 20.26
N LEU A 80 -37.93 -1.27 19.70
CA LEU A 80 -36.58 -1.47 19.16
C LEU A 80 -36.45 -0.73 17.83
N ILE A 81 -35.34 -0.03 17.67
CA ILE A 81 -34.94 0.61 16.42
C ILE A 81 -33.54 0.15 16.00
N SER A 82 -33.26 0.23 14.72
CA SER A 82 -31.91 0.12 14.14
C SER A 82 -31.74 1.19 13.06
N TRP A 83 -30.52 1.39 12.55
CA TRP A 83 -30.29 2.36 11.48
C TRP A 83 -29.09 2.01 10.63
N GLN A 84 -29.08 2.58 9.43
CA GLN A 84 -27.95 2.54 8.51
C GLN A 84 -27.47 3.95 8.21
N LEU A 85 -26.15 4.12 8.19
CA LEU A 85 -25.53 5.31 7.63
C LEU A 85 -25.46 5.13 6.11
N MET A 86 -26.06 6.06 5.39
CA MET A 86 -26.06 6.04 3.93
C MET A 86 -24.75 6.61 3.40
N ARG A 87 -24.36 6.17 2.22
CA ARG A 87 -23.18 6.66 1.52
C ARG A 87 -23.51 7.99 0.84
N GLY A 88 -22.58 8.95 0.93
CA GLY A 88 -22.63 10.16 0.10
C GLY A 88 -22.36 9.84 -1.37
N PRO A 89 -22.63 10.78 -2.30
CA PRO A 89 -22.24 10.61 -3.69
C PRO A 89 -20.72 10.43 -3.81
N ASP A 90 -20.29 9.70 -4.82
CA ASP A 90 -18.87 9.60 -5.17
C ASP A 90 -18.37 10.98 -5.63
N THR A 91 -17.55 11.63 -4.81
CA THR A 91 -17.04 13.00 -5.06
C THR A 91 -15.69 13.02 -5.76
N ALA A 92 -15.08 11.86 -6.01
CA ALA A 92 -13.78 11.78 -6.66
C ALA A 92 -13.84 12.35 -8.09
N PRO A 93 -12.96 13.29 -8.46
CA PRO A 93 -12.88 13.80 -9.82
C PRO A 93 -12.66 12.64 -10.80
N LYS A 94 -13.44 12.61 -11.89
CA LYS A 94 -13.29 11.58 -12.92
C LYS A 94 -11.86 11.56 -13.47
N TYR A 95 -11.35 10.36 -13.69
CA TYR A 95 -10.06 10.06 -14.30
C TYR A 95 -9.72 10.98 -15.49
N ASP A 96 -8.53 11.58 -15.50
CA ASP A 96 -7.98 12.23 -16.69
C ASP A 96 -7.29 11.18 -17.58
N ARG A 97 -8.03 10.70 -18.59
CA ARG A 97 -7.55 9.78 -19.64
C ARG A 97 -6.39 10.34 -20.48
N HIS A 98 -6.07 11.62 -20.32
CA HIS A 98 -5.19 12.37 -21.20
C HIS A 98 -3.90 12.88 -20.55
N LYS A 99 -3.59 12.50 -19.30
CA LYS A 99 -2.29 12.83 -18.68
C LYS A 99 -1.16 12.13 -19.44
N LYS A 100 -0.62 12.79 -20.46
CA LYS A 100 0.52 12.35 -21.27
C LYS A 100 1.80 12.52 -20.46
N ASP A 101 2.05 11.59 -19.56
CA ASP A 101 3.22 11.61 -18.68
C ASP A 101 4.36 10.68 -19.12
N GLY A 102 4.23 10.05 -20.29
CA GLY A 102 5.21 9.12 -20.84
C GLY A 102 5.32 7.79 -20.08
N ARG A 103 4.56 7.60 -19.00
CA ARG A 103 4.67 6.44 -18.11
C ARG A 103 3.94 5.22 -18.68
N GLN A 104 4.62 4.08 -18.64
CA GLN A 104 4.07 2.77 -18.99
C GLN A 104 3.45 2.08 -17.76
N LEU A 105 2.16 2.34 -17.55
CA LEU A 105 1.35 1.78 -16.45
C LEU A 105 0.25 0.90 -17.02
N THR A 106 0.00 -0.26 -16.41
CA THR A 106 -1.14 -1.12 -16.78
C THR A 106 -2.47 -0.60 -16.24
N ASP A 107 -2.42 0.15 -15.14
CA ASP A 107 -3.61 0.65 -14.46
C ASP A 107 -4.24 1.78 -15.27
N LYS A 108 -5.52 1.58 -15.61
CA LYS A 108 -6.34 2.57 -16.34
C LYS A 108 -6.86 3.68 -15.44
N ASP A 109 -6.99 3.43 -14.14
CA ASP A 109 -7.41 4.42 -13.15
C ASP A 109 -6.60 4.22 -11.87
N GLU A 110 -6.07 5.32 -11.35
CA GLU A 110 -5.23 5.37 -10.15
C GLU A 110 -5.84 6.26 -9.07
N GLN A 111 -7.07 6.74 -9.26
CA GLN A 111 -7.83 7.51 -8.28
C GLN A 111 -8.44 6.58 -7.24
N ALA A 112 -8.22 6.90 -5.96
CA ALA A 112 -8.95 6.23 -4.89
C ALA A 112 -10.33 6.86 -4.71
N PHE A 113 -11.38 6.05 -4.80
CA PHE A 113 -12.76 6.47 -4.57
C PHE A 113 -13.09 6.32 -3.08
N PHE A 114 -12.64 7.25 -2.25
CA PHE A 114 -13.06 7.37 -0.85
C PHE A 114 -13.62 8.77 -0.61
N ASN A 115 -14.85 8.84 -0.11
CA ASN A 115 -15.39 10.10 0.41
C ASN A 115 -14.90 10.24 1.86
N ASP A 116 -14.52 11.45 2.29
CA ASP A 116 -14.10 11.74 3.67
C ASP A 116 -15.19 11.40 4.72
N SER A 117 -16.44 11.23 4.28
CA SER A 117 -17.58 10.81 5.09
C SER A 117 -17.92 9.31 4.98
N ASP A 118 -17.13 8.52 4.24
CA ASP A 118 -17.31 7.07 4.05
C ASP A 118 -16.38 6.28 5.00
N GLY A 119 -16.80 5.08 5.44
CA GLY A 119 -15.97 4.19 6.28
C GLY A 119 -16.35 4.07 7.76
N TYR A 120 -17.44 4.69 8.21
CA TYR A 120 -17.87 4.59 9.62
C TYR A 120 -18.66 3.30 9.87
N VAL A 121 -18.28 2.55 10.92
CA VAL A 121 -18.92 1.25 11.26
C VAL A 121 -19.42 1.26 12.70
N LEU A 122 -20.70 0.96 12.93
CA LEU A 122 -21.30 1.00 14.25
C LEU A 122 -20.81 -0.17 15.13
N ILE A 123 -20.28 0.14 16.31
CA ILE A 123 -19.81 -0.89 17.27
C ILE A 123 -20.65 -0.96 18.54
N LYS A 124 -21.27 0.15 18.93
CA LYS A 124 -22.02 0.25 20.18
C LYS A 124 -23.08 1.34 20.07
N ALA A 125 -24.23 1.13 20.72
CA ALA A 125 -25.20 2.18 20.92
C ALA A 125 -25.88 2.05 22.29
N ASN A 126 -25.93 3.15 23.05
CA ASN A 126 -26.34 3.15 24.46
C ASN A 126 -25.57 2.07 25.26
N ASP A 127 -26.25 1.06 25.78
CA ASP A 127 -25.65 -0.06 26.50
C ASP A 127 -25.48 -1.32 25.64
N GLU A 128 -25.99 -1.30 24.41
CA GLU A 128 -25.97 -2.42 23.47
C GLU A 128 -24.68 -2.41 22.64
N LYS A 129 -24.05 -3.57 22.50
CA LYS A 129 -22.84 -3.76 21.68
C LYS A 129 -23.13 -4.69 20.51
N THR A 130 -22.56 -4.39 19.35
CA THR A 130 -22.57 -5.35 18.25
C THR A 130 -21.78 -6.60 18.63
N LYS A 131 -22.25 -7.77 18.18
CA LYS A 131 -21.48 -9.01 18.29
C LYS A 131 -20.33 -9.03 17.29
N ASP A 132 -20.58 -8.48 16.10
CA ASP A 132 -19.60 -8.32 15.03
C ASP A 132 -20.00 -7.11 14.18
N PRO A 133 -19.24 -5.99 14.21
CA PRO A 133 -19.58 -4.79 13.45
C PRO A 133 -19.58 -5.02 11.94
N ARG A 134 -18.87 -6.04 11.47
CA ARG A 134 -18.81 -6.41 10.05
C ARG A 134 -20.15 -6.95 9.54
N LEU A 135 -21.04 -7.38 10.43
CA LEU A 135 -22.36 -7.91 10.05
C LEU A 135 -23.47 -6.87 10.18
N GLN A 136 -23.17 -5.57 10.28
CA GLN A 136 -24.17 -4.54 10.59
C GLN A 136 -25.36 -4.48 9.60
N LEU A 137 -25.16 -4.83 8.33
CA LEU A 137 -26.25 -4.83 7.34
C LEU A 137 -27.07 -6.12 7.38
N ALA A 138 -26.44 -7.26 7.65
CA ALA A 138 -27.14 -8.54 7.80
C ALA A 138 -27.82 -8.69 9.17
N LYS A 139 -27.21 -8.14 10.24
CA LYS A 139 -27.63 -8.27 11.64
C LYS A 139 -27.52 -6.90 12.33
N PRO A 140 -28.44 -5.95 12.03
CA PRO A 140 -28.38 -4.60 12.57
C PRO A 140 -28.45 -4.57 14.10
N LEU A 141 -27.66 -3.68 14.72
CA LEU A 141 -27.73 -3.43 16.16
C LEU A 141 -29.06 -2.74 16.48
N LYS A 142 -29.76 -3.25 17.50
CA LYS A 142 -31.04 -2.71 17.96
C LYS A 142 -30.90 -2.02 19.29
N VAL A 143 -31.60 -0.91 19.47
CA VAL A 143 -31.71 -0.19 20.74
C VAL A 143 -33.16 0.15 21.01
N PHE A 144 -33.55 0.15 22.29
CA PHE A 144 -34.90 0.51 22.69
C PHE A 144 -35.05 2.04 22.81
N VAL A 145 -36.13 2.58 22.25
CA VAL A 145 -36.52 4.00 22.39
C VAL A 145 -37.96 4.14 22.86
N SER A 146 -38.23 5.19 23.63
CA SER A 146 -39.57 5.51 24.13
C SER A 146 -39.74 7.00 24.41
N VAL A 147 -40.93 7.41 24.81
CA VAL A 147 -41.19 8.79 25.28
C VAL A 147 -40.32 9.22 26.46
N ASN A 148 -39.72 8.28 27.22
CA ASN A 148 -38.80 8.57 28.32
C ASN A 148 -37.33 8.31 27.96
N ALA A 149 -37.07 7.68 26.81
CA ALA A 149 -35.74 7.32 26.33
C ALA A 149 -35.63 7.71 24.85
N LYS A 150 -35.39 9.01 24.62
CA LYS A 150 -35.40 9.63 23.29
C LYS A 150 -34.00 9.83 22.69
N GLU A 151 -32.97 9.74 23.51
CA GLU A 151 -31.59 9.98 23.11
C GLU A 151 -30.86 8.64 22.96
N VAL A 152 -30.17 8.49 21.83
CA VAL A 152 -29.32 7.33 21.53
C VAL A 152 -27.89 7.82 21.34
N LYS A 153 -26.95 7.23 22.07
CA LYS A 153 -25.51 7.49 21.91
C LYS A 153 -24.89 6.39 21.07
N ALA A 154 -24.57 6.69 19.81
CA ALA A 154 -23.99 5.75 18.85
C ALA A 154 -22.48 5.95 18.73
N ILE A 155 -21.71 4.86 18.82
CA ILE A 155 -20.25 4.85 18.75
C ILE A 155 -19.80 4.03 17.54
N TYR A 156 -18.97 4.65 16.70
CA TYR A 156 -18.49 4.10 15.44
C TYR A 156 -16.97 3.90 15.43
N LEU A 157 -16.48 2.93 14.66
CA LEU A 157 -15.09 2.96 14.23
C LEU A 157 -14.86 4.18 13.32
N PRO A 158 -13.71 4.85 13.45
CA PRO A 158 -13.33 5.91 12.53
C PRO A 158 -13.08 5.33 11.12
N PRO A 159 -13.13 6.17 10.08
CA PRO A 159 -12.91 5.74 8.70
C PRO A 159 -11.44 5.29 8.50
N PRO A 160 -11.18 4.47 7.48
CA PRO A 160 -9.81 4.06 7.16
C PRO A 160 -8.96 5.25 6.70
N ILE A 161 -7.63 5.10 6.81
CA ILE A 161 -6.69 6.12 6.34
C ILE A 161 -5.95 5.55 5.13
N LEU A 162 -6.13 6.20 3.99
CA LEU A 162 -5.46 5.85 2.74
C LEU A 162 -4.57 7.02 2.31
N LEU A 163 -3.30 6.73 2.05
CA LEU A 163 -2.36 7.65 1.43
C LEU A 163 -2.09 7.20 0.00
N ASN A 164 -2.64 7.93 -0.97
CA ASN A 164 -2.41 7.63 -2.38
C ASN A 164 -1.16 8.37 -2.88
N LEU A 165 -0.15 7.63 -3.34
CA LEU A 165 1.08 8.13 -3.97
C LEU A 165 1.10 7.90 -5.49
N ARG A 166 0.00 7.44 -6.08
CA ARG A 166 -0.05 7.10 -7.52
C ARG A 166 0.03 8.33 -8.41
N PHE A 167 0.62 8.18 -9.59
CA PHE A 167 0.98 9.30 -10.48
C PHE A 167 -0.22 9.99 -11.13
N ARG A 168 -1.27 9.22 -11.47
CA ARG A 168 -2.43 9.72 -12.21
C ARG A 168 -3.59 10.14 -11.32
N GLN A 169 -3.34 10.38 -10.03
CA GLN A 169 -4.34 10.97 -9.14
C GLN A 169 -4.52 12.48 -9.37
N ASN A 170 -5.68 13.03 -8.99
CA ASN A 170 -6.06 14.44 -9.19
C ASN A 170 -5.92 15.28 -7.90
N SER A 171 -5.48 14.67 -6.80
CA SER A 171 -5.28 15.29 -5.49
C SER A 171 -3.79 15.46 -5.17
N GLU A 172 -3.47 16.46 -4.35
CA GLU A 172 -2.16 16.55 -3.71
C GLU A 172 -1.96 15.38 -2.75
N THR A 173 -0.74 14.84 -2.72
CA THR A 173 -0.34 13.78 -1.79
C THR A 173 -0.09 14.36 -0.40
N ARG A 174 -1.07 14.23 0.50
CA ARG A 174 -1.00 14.68 1.89
C ARG A 174 -2.06 13.98 2.73
N LEU A 175 -1.89 13.99 4.04
CA LEU A 175 -2.95 13.62 4.97
C LEU A 175 -3.86 14.83 5.22
N SER A 176 -5.17 14.61 5.34
CA SER A 176 -6.11 15.66 5.72
C SER A 176 -5.96 16.00 7.21
N THR A 177 -6.37 17.21 7.62
CA THR A 177 -6.37 17.60 9.04
C THR A 177 -7.20 16.63 9.89
N LYS A 178 -8.31 16.10 9.36
CA LYS A 178 -9.14 15.10 10.03
C LYS A 178 -8.40 13.77 10.24
N GLN A 179 -7.59 13.34 9.28
CA GLN A 179 -6.76 12.14 9.40
C GLN A 179 -5.64 12.34 10.41
N LEU A 180 -4.98 13.51 10.41
CA LEU A 180 -3.96 13.84 11.42
C LEU A 180 -4.54 13.86 12.84
N GLU A 181 -5.72 14.47 13.03
CA GLU A 181 -6.43 14.44 14.31
C GLU A 181 -6.85 13.03 14.72
N GLN A 182 -7.24 12.18 13.78
CA GLN A 182 -7.54 10.76 14.03
C GLN A 182 -6.33 10.07 14.65
N ILE A 183 -5.17 10.19 14.01
CA ILE A 183 -3.93 9.55 14.45
C ILE A 183 -3.50 10.08 15.83
N LYS A 184 -3.58 11.40 16.05
CA LYS A 184 -3.25 12.02 17.33
C LYS A 184 -4.10 11.48 18.46
N LYS A 185 -5.41 11.37 18.26
CA LYS A 185 -6.34 10.83 19.26
C LYS A 185 -6.21 9.31 19.43
N ASP A 186 -5.81 8.60 18.38
CA ASP A 186 -5.60 7.16 18.40
C ASP A 186 -4.17 6.77 18.83
N GLY A 187 -3.72 7.30 19.97
CA GLY A 187 -2.43 6.96 20.57
C GLY A 187 -1.22 7.71 20.00
N ASN A 188 -1.43 8.72 19.15
CA ASN A 188 -0.39 9.58 18.58
C ASN A 188 0.74 8.80 17.88
N THR A 189 0.36 7.69 17.25
CA THR A 189 1.28 6.80 16.55
C THR A 189 0.64 6.36 15.24
N ALA A 190 1.37 6.52 14.14
CA ALA A 190 0.98 6.07 12.81
C ALA A 190 1.72 4.77 12.48
N THR A 191 0.97 3.75 12.05
CA THR A 191 1.53 2.56 11.41
C THR A 191 1.20 2.61 9.93
N LEU A 192 2.21 2.69 9.08
CA LEU A 192 2.05 2.69 7.63
C LEU A 192 2.22 1.26 7.11
N PHE A 193 1.40 0.85 6.14
CA PHE A 193 1.64 -0.35 5.36
C PHE A 193 1.76 -0.01 3.88
N ILE A 194 2.90 -0.37 3.27
CA ILE A 194 3.19 -0.12 1.85
C ILE A 194 3.14 -1.45 1.09
N HIS A 195 2.24 -1.55 0.12
CA HIS A 195 2.07 -2.77 -0.67
C HIS A 195 3.24 -3.04 -1.64
N GLY A 196 3.33 -4.28 -2.11
CA GLY A 196 4.36 -4.78 -3.00
C GLY A 196 4.26 -4.40 -4.49
N TYR A 197 5.11 -5.06 -5.28
CA TYR A 197 5.18 -4.93 -6.74
C TYR A 197 3.89 -5.42 -7.42
N ASN A 198 3.51 -4.77 -8.53
CA ASN A 198 2.41 -5.18 -9.40
C ASN A 198 1.04 -5.37 -8.68
N VAL A 199 0.80 -4.58 -7.62
CA VAL A 199 -0.49 -4.50 -6.96
C VAL A 199 -1.24 -3.27 -7.48
N SER A 200 -2.28 -3.51 -8.29
CA SER A 200 -3.16 -2.45 -8.77
C SER A 200 -4.04 -1.90 -7.62
N LEU A 201 -4.73 -0.79 -7.86
CA LEU A 201 -5.50 -0.14 -6.79
C LEU A 201 -6.66 -1.03 -6.30
N GLY A 202 -7.40 -1.64 -7.23
CA GLY A 202 -8.54 -2.52 -6.93
C GLY A 202 -9.76 -1.78 -6.42
N HIS A 203 -10.55 -2.42 -5.55
CA HIS A 203 -11.78 -1.86 -4.99
C HIS A 203 -11.99 -2.30 -3.54
N ILE A 204 -12.81 -1.54 -2.83
CA ILE A 204 -13.19 -1.79 -1.44
C ILE A 204 -14.26 -2.89 -1.40
N GLY A 205 -14.27 -3.69 -0.34
CA GLY A 205 -15.32 -4.66 -0.05
C GLY A 205 -16.64 -4.01 0.40
N LYS A 206 -17.70 -4.80 0.48
CA LYS A 206 -19.04 -4.35 0.88
C LYS A 206 -19.53 -5.09 2.13
N PHE A 207 -20.50 -4.51 2.83
CA PHE A 207 -21.24 -5.27 3.83
C PHE A 207 -21.97 -6.44 3.18
N PRO A 208 -21.90 -7.66 3.76
CA PRO A 208 -22.78 -8.74 3.35
C PRO A 208 -24.22 -8.43 3.79
N GLN A 209 -25.18 -8.91 3.01
CA GLN A 209 -26.60 -8.83 3.33
C GLN A 209 -27.09 -10.13 3.98
N SER A 210 -28.31 -10.15 4.50
CA SER A 210 -28.86 -11.35 5.18
C SER A 210 -29.00 -12.52 4.21
N GLU A 211 -29.35 -12.18 2.98
CA GLU A 211 -29.50 -13.10 1.84
C GLU A 211 -28.19 -13.80 1.50
N ASP A 212 -27.04 -13.13 1.70
CA ASP A 212 -25.71 -13.75 1.53
C ASP A 212 -25.48 -14.88 2.55
N PHE A 213 -26.27 -14.92 3.62
CA PHE A 213 -26.28 -15.98 4.61
C PHE A 213 -27.43 -16.99 4.43
N GLY A 214 -28.24 -16.87 3.36
CA GLY A 214 -29.49 -17.63 3.21
C GLY A 214 -30.55 -17.26 4.25
N GLU A 215 -30.40 -16.13 4.93
CA GLU A 215 -31.32 -15.62 5.95
C GLU A 215 -32.27 -14.59 5.32
N LEU A 216 -33.50 -14.49 5.82
CA LEU A 216 -34.40 -13.40 5.43
C LEU A 216 -33.93 -12.09 6.06
N PRO A 217 -33.93 -10.97 5.32
CA PRO A 217 -33.58 -9.68 5.89
C PRO A 217 -34.56 -9.32 6.99
N GLU A 218 -34.04 -8.73 8.06
CA GLU A 218 -34.89 -8.32 9.17
C GLU A 218 -35.95 -7.31 8.73
N TYR A 219 -35.58 -6.40 7.83
CA TYR A 219 -36.50 -5.47 7.18
C TYR A 219 -36.45 -5.66 5.68
N SER A 220 -37.61 -5.80 5.04
CA SER A 220 -37.73 -5.97 3.60
C SER A 220 -37.26 -4.76 2.76
N ASN A 221 -37.03 -3.62 3.41
CA ASN A 221 -36.63 -2.35 2.82
C ASN A 221 -35.25 -1.85 3.29
N LEU A 222 -34.38 -2.78 3.74
CA LEU A 222 -32.95 -2.49 3.93
C LEU A 222 -32.33 -1.99 2.60
N PRO A 223 -31.45 -0.98 2.64
CA PRO A 223 -30.78 -0.52 1.44
C PRO A 223 -29.83 -1.61 0.91
N PRO A 224 -29.58 -1.65 -0.41
CA PRO A 224 -28.52 -2.47 -0.97
C PRO A 224 -27.13 -2.00 -0.46
N SER A 225 -26.18 -2.94 -0.45
CA SER A 225 -24.86 -2.73 0.16
C SER A 225 -24.01 -1.64 -0.50
N ASP A 226 -24.34 -1.22 -1.73
CA ASP A 226 -23.69 -0.13 -2.46
C ASP A 226 -24.17 1.27 -2.05
N GLN A 227 -25.33 1.37 -1.40
CA GLN A 227 -25.93 2.63 -0.94
C GLN A 227 -25.56 2.98 0.51
N VAL A 228 -24.96 2.07 1.26
CA VAL A 228 -24.53 2.30 2.64
C VAL A 228 -23.03 2.54 2.74
N GLN A 229 -22.59 3.06 3.89
CA GLN A 229 -21.17 3.17 4.24
C GLN A 229 -20.44 1.86 3.95
N ARG A 230 -19.19 1.95 3.48
CA ARG A 230 -18.36 0.76 3.26
C ARG A 230 -17.62 0.39 4.54
N PRO A 231 -17.58 -0.89 4.94
CA PRO A 231 -16.98 -1.26 6.22
C PRO A 231 -15.47 -0.98 6.27
N TYR A 232 -14.77 -1.20 5.15
CA TYR A 232 -13.30 -1.26 5.10
C TYR A 232 -12.73 -2.04 6.29
N LEU A 233 -13.25 -3.26 6.46
CA LEU A 233 -12.87 -4.22 7.49
C LEU A 233 -12.71 -5.57 6.83
N HIS A 234 -11.84 -6.38 7.43
CA HIS A 234 -11.57 -7.73 6.98
C HIS A 234 -12.49 -8.74 7.65
N TYR A 235 -13.10 -9.59 6.82
CA TYR A 235 -13.87 -10.76 7.21
C TYR A 235 -12.91 -11.94 7.29
N ASP A 236 -12.80 -12.49 8.49
CA ASP A 236 -11.91 -13.61 8.77
C ASP A 236 -12.38 -14.91 8.11
N ASN A 237 -11.55 -15.95 8.24
CA ASN A 237 -11.82 -17.26 7.69
C ASN A 237 -13.17 -17.87 8.11
N LYS A 238 -13.63 -17.62 9.35
CA LYS A 238 -14.92 -18.16 9.81
C LYS A 238 -16.08 -17.47 9.10
N ALA A 239 -16.01 -16.14 8.95
CA ALA A 239 -17.03 -15.37 8.25
C ALA A 239 -17.08 -15.71 6.75
N ILE A 240 -15.92 -15.79 6.09
CA ILE A 240 -15.82 -16.17 4.67
C ILE A 240 -16.33 -17.59 4.45
N GLY A 241 -15.96 -18.54 5.31
CA GLY A 241 -16.44 -19.92 5.20
C GLY A 241 -17.96 -20.04 5.31
N GLN A 242 -18.61 -19.24 6.16
CA GLN A 242 -20.08 -19.20 6.25
C GLN A 242 -20.72 -18.67 4.97
N LEU A 243 -20.22 -17.55 4.45
CA LEU A 243 -20.71 -16.95 3.20
C LEU A 243 -20.53 -17.91 2.02
N ALA A 244 -19.34 -18.49 1.86
CA ALA A 244 -19.02 -19.43 0.78
C ALA A 244 -19.88 -20.70 0.83
N THR A 245 -20.11 -21.26 2.03
CA THR A 245 -20.96 -22.46 2.20
C THR A 245 -22.37 -22.23 1.67
N ASN A 246 -22.95 -21.06 1.96
CA ASN A 246 -24.31 -20.75 1.49
C ASN A 246 -24.36 -20.58 -0.04
N THR A 247 -23.36 -19.92 -0.63
CA THR A 247 -23.26 -19.81 -2.10
C THR A 247 -23.11 -21.19 -2.76
N LEU A 248 -22.34 -22.10 -2.17
CA LEU A 248 -22.21 -23.49 -2.65
C LEU A 248 -23.53 -24.25 -2.60
N LEU A 249 -24.32 -24.09 -1.53
CA LEU A 249 -25.64 -24.71 -1.38
C LEU A 249 -26.66 -24.20 -2.41
N GLU A 250 -26.60 -22.92 -2.77
CA GLU A 250 -27.49 -22.33 -3.79
C GLU A 250 -27.15 -22.77 -5.23
N GLN A 251 -25.87 -22.98 -5.54
CA GLN A 251 -25.41 -23.23 -6.91
C GLN A 251 -25.27 -24.71 -7.29
N ALA A 252 -25.51 -25.64 -6.36
CA ALA A 252 -25.72 -27.07 -6.55
C ALA A 252 -24.98 -27.71 -7.74
N LYS A 253 -23.64 -27.81 -7.68
CA LYS A 253 -22.83 -28.68 -8.55
C LYS A 253 -21.65 -29.27 -7.79
N GLU A 254 -21.15 -30.40 -8.32
CA GLU A 254 -20.16 -31.31 -7.74
C GLU A 254 -18.99 -30.63 -6.99
N ASP A 255 -18.59 -31.29 -5.90
CA ASP A 255 -17.52 -30.96 -4.95
C ASP A 255 -16.11 -31.03 -5.59
N ASP A 256 -15.88 -30.31 -6.69
CA ASP A 256 -14.53 -30.15 -7.26
C ASP A 256 -13.80 -29.02 -6.51
N ASN A 257 -12.56 -29.30 -6.07
CA ASN A 257 -11.69 -28.36 -5.38
C ASN A 257 -11.50 -27.04 -6.16
N ILE A 258 -11.56 -27.09 -7.50
CA ILE A 258 -11.48 -25.89 -8.36
C ILE A 258 -12.70 -25.00 -8.16
N TYR A 259 -13.89 -25.59 -8.03
CA TYR A 259 -15.14 -24.87 -7.84
C TYR A 259 -15.22 -24.24 -6.46
N VAL A 260 -14.84 -24.98 -5.41
CA VAL A 260 -14.74 -24.44 -4.04
C VAL A 260 -13.81 -23.22 -3.98
N LYS A 261 -12.62 -23.32 -4.59
CA LYS A 261 -11.68 -22.19 -4.66
C LYS A 261 -12.31 -20.96 -5.32
N HIS A 262 -12.99 -21.15 -6.46
CA HIS A 262 -13.64 -20.07 -7.18
C HIS A 262 -14.67 -19.34 -6.31
N ILE A 263 -15.51 -20.06 -5.55
CA ILE A 263 -16.51 -19.45 -4.67
C ILE A 263 -15.86 -18.66 -3.53
N TYR A 264 -14.83 -19.21 -2.89
CA TYR A 264 -14.09 -18.49 -1.84
C TYR A 264 -13.49 -17.18 -2.39
N ASP A 265 -12.88 -17.24 -3.57
CA ASP A 265 -12.32 -16.06 -4.24
C ASP A 265 -13.42 -15.03 -4.55
N GLU A 266 -14.58 -15.45 -5.08
CA GLU A 266 -15.71 -14.54 -5.36
C GLU A 266 -16.25 -13.84 -4.10
N VAL A 267 -16.41 -14.60 -3.02
CA VAL A 267 -16.87 -14.07 -1.73
C VAL A 267 -15.84 -13.10 -1.15
N ASP A 268 -14.55 -13.46 -1.13
CA ASP A 268 -13.47 -12.59 -0.66
C ASP A 268 -13.45 -11.27 -1.45
N LEU A 269 -13.50 -11.34 -2.78
CA LEU A 269 -13.55 -10.16 -3.63
C LEU A 269 -14.74 -9.27 -3.30
N LYS A 270 -15.90 -9.86 -3.01
CA LYS A 270 -17.12 -9.11 -2.68
C LYS A 270 -17.02 -8.38 -1.33
N VAL A 271 -16.59 -9.06 -0.27
CA VAL A 271 -16.69 -8.53 1.12
C VAL A 271 -15.39 -7.93 1.65
N ASN A 272 -14.24 -8.46 1.28
CA ASN A 272 -12.92 -7.94 1.67
C ASN A 272 -12.33 -6.98 0.62
N GLY A 273 -12.81 -7.05 -0.62
CA GLY A 273 -12.31 -6.22 -1.71
C GLY A 273 -11.07 -6.80 -2.39
N HIS A 274 -10.53 -6.03 -3.33
CA HIS A 274 -9.53 -6.53 -4.27
C HIS A 274 -8.26 -5.68 -4.31
N LYS A 275 -7.11 -6.34 -4.55
CA LYS A 275 -5.77 -5.73 -4.68
C LYS A 275 -5.43 -4.83 -3.50
N ALA A 276 -4.79 -3.66 -3.70
CA ALA A 276 -4.31 -2.83 -2.59
C ALA A 276 -5.43 -2.53 -1.58
N LEU A 277 -6.63 -2.20 -2.07
CA LEU A 277 -7.78 -1.87 -1.23
C LEU A 277 -8.40 -3.07 -0.47
N GLY A 278 -8.02 -4.31 -0.81
CA GLY A 278 -8.32 -5.50 0.00
C GLY A 278 -7.14 -5.98 0.87
N TRP A 279 -5.90 -5.63 0.50
CA TRP A 279 -4.71 -5.98 1.30
C TRP A 279 -4.61 -5.17 2.59
N PHE A 280 -4.98 -3.89 2.57
CA PHE A 280 -4.91 -3.04 3.75
C PHE A 280 -5.84 -3.47 4.89
N PRO A 281 -7.15 -3.71 4.67
CA PRO A 281 -8.01 -4.19 5.75
C PRO A 281 -7.54 -5.54 6.30
N HIS A 282 -7.00 -6.43 5.47
CA HIS A 282 -6.41 -7.70 5.90
C HIS A 282 -5.26 -7.49 6.89
N VAL A 283 -4.24 -6.72 6.50
CA VAL A 283 -3.06 -6.45 7.36
C VAL A 283 -3.49 -5.70 8.62
N GLU A 284 -4.38 -4.72 8.49
CA GLU A 284 -4.94 -3.96 9.61
C GLU A 284 -5.62 -4.89 10.63
N TYR A 285 -6.44 -5.82 10.17
CA TYR A 285 -7.17 -6.76 11.03
C TYR A 285 -6.22 -7.66 11.80
N TYR A 286 -5.25 -8.30 11.12
CA TYR A 286 -4.34 -9.23 11.79
C TYR A 286 -3.33 -8.56 12.71
N LEU A 287 -2.93 -7.31 12.42
CA LEU A 287 -2.16 -6.50 13.38
C LEU A 287 -2.99 -6.16 14.62
N ASN A 288 -4.27 -5.79 14.46
CA ASN A 288 -5.16 -5.56 15.60
C ASN A 288 -5.41 -6.83 16.40
N LEU A 289 -5.66 -7.96 15.74
CA LEU A 289 -5.84 -9.26 16.38
C LEU A 289 -4.61 -9.64 17.21
N ALA A 290 -3.42 -9.50 16.63
CA ALA A 290 -2.17 -9.68 17.34
C ALA A 290 -2.01 -8.71 18.52
N ALA A 291 -2.35 -7.43 18.31
CA ALA A 291 -2.24 -6.39 19.33
C ALA A 291 -3.20 -6.63 20.52
N SER A 292 -4.36 -7.25 20.28
CA SER A 292 -5.30 -7.64 21.34
C SER A 292 -4.84 -8.85 22.16
N GLY A 293 -3.74 -9.51 21.77
CA GLY A 293 -3.16 -10.63 22.51
C GLY A 293 -3.72 -11.99 22.13
N LYS A 294 -4.56 -12.09 21.08
CA LYS A 294 -5.06 -13.38 20.57
C LYS A 294 -3.92 -14.21 20.01
N LEU A 295 -3.95 -15.51 20.29
CA LEU A 295 -2.90 -16.44 19.88
C LEU A 295 -3.24 -17.15 18.57
N ASN A 296 -4.53 -17.27 18.24
CA ASN A 296 -4.97 -17.91 17.00
C ASN A 296 -5.57 -16.87 16.04
N TYR A 297 -5.34 -17.08 14.75
CA TYR A 297 -5.82 -16.20 13.68
C TYR A 297 -7.36 -16.25 13.50
N ASP A 298 -7.99 -17.33 13.96
CA ASP A 298 -9.43 -17.56 13.89
C ASP A 298 -10.17 -17.26 15.21
N ASP A 299 -9.44 -16.73 16.20
CA ASP A 299 -10.07 -16.18 17.40
C ASP A 299 -10.91 -14.95 16.99
N PRO A 300 -12.15 -14.81 17.49
CA PRO A 300 -12.97 -13.64 17.18
C PRO A 300 -12.34 -12.38 17.75
N PHE A 301 -12.21 -11.34 16.92
CA PHE A 301 -11.80 -10.02 17.39
C PHE A 301 -12.94 -9.38 18.17
N THR A 302 -12.67 -8.99 19.42
CA THR A 302 -13.67 -8.44 20.35
C THR A 302 -13.41 -6.99 20.74
N ASP A 303 -12.18 -6.52 20.59
CA ASP A 303 -11.71 -5.25 21.15
C ASP A 303 -11.91 -4.09 20.16
N TRP A 304 -13.10 -4.04 19.55
CA TRP A 304 -13.47 -3.04 18.53
C TRP A 304 -13.38 -1.61 19.03
N ASP A 305 -13.58 -1.39 20.33
CA ASP A 305 -13.39 -0.07 20.93
C ASP A 305 -11.94 0.41 20.88
N LYS A 306 -10.95 -0.48 20.71
CA LYS A 306 -9.50 -0.20 20.61
C LYS A 306 -8.93 -0.41 19.20
N TYR A 307 -9.75 -0.78 18.24
CA TYR A 307 -9.31 -1.07 16.89
C TYR A 307 -8.58 0.14 16.27
N HIS A 308 -7.33 -0.06 15.89
CA HIS A 308 -6.44 0.95 15.32
C HIS A 308 -6.51 0.94 13.81
N ARG A 309 -6.66 2.12 13.19
CA ARG A 309 -6.62 2.27 11.73
C ARG A 309 -5.18 2.51 11.26
N ILE A 310 -4.67 1.64 10.40
CA ILE A 310 -3.36 1.86 9.77
C ILE A 310 -3.48 2.86 8.62
N ILE A 311 -2.35 3.39 8.18
CA ILE A 311 -2.26 4.17 6.95
C ILE A 311 -1.88 3.22 5.81
N GLY A 312 -2.86 2.87 4.97
CA GLY A 312 -2.60 2.11 3.74
C GLY A 312 -1.96 3.01 2.68
N VAL A 313 -0.78 2.66 2.19
CA VAL A 313 -0.03 3.47 1.22
C VAL A 313 -0.08 2.83 -0.16
N THR A 314 -0.73 3.49 -1.12
CA THR A 314 -0.82 3.00 -2.51
C THR A 314 0.17 3.72 -3.41
N TRP A 315 0.77 3.00 -4.35
CA TRP A 315 1.72 3.57 -5.32
C TRP A 315 1.66 2.85 -6.67
N SER A 316 2.20 3.47 -7.72
CA SER A 316 2.09 3.01 -9.11
C SER A 316 3.08 1.89 -9.45
N GLY A 317 2.94 0.73 -8.79
CA GLY A 317 3.82 -0.44 -8.97
C GLY A 317 3.42 -1.39 -10.11
N SER A 318 2.29 -1.16 -10.78
CA SER A 318 1.77 -1.98 -11.89
C SER A 318 2.17 -1.38 -13.23
N VAL A 319 3.22 -1.94 -13.83
CA VAL A 319 3.92 -1.39 -15.01
C VAL A 319 3.69 -2.23 -16.26
N ASP A 320 3.82 -1.60 -17.44
CA ASP A 320 3.61 -2.27 -18.74
C ASP A 320 4.91 -2.34 -19.57
N PRO A 321 5.42 -3.53 -19.96
CA PRO A 321 5.00 -4.86 -19.55
C PRO A 321 5.28 -5.14 -18.07
N SER A 322 4.45 -5.98 -17.44
CA SER A 322 4.56 -6.35 -16.02
C SER A 322 5.79 -7.19 -15.67
N MET A 323 6.62 -7.56 -16.65
CA MET A 323 7.90 -8.23 -16.42
C MET A 323 9.06 -7.24 -16.33
N VAL A 324 8.85 -5.96 -16.61
CA VAL A 324 9.90 -4.93 -16.56
C VAL A 324 10.01 -4.37 -15.14
N PHE A 325 10.47 -5.22 -14.21
CA PHE A 325 10.60 -4.91 -12.78
C PHE A 325 11.37 -3.60 -12.53
N PHE A 326 12.44 -3.37 -13.30
CA PHE A 326 13.25 -2.16 -13.24
C PHE A 326 12.45 -0.86 -13.41
N ARG A 327 11.37 -0.87 -14.19
CA ARG A 327 10.51 0.32 -14.33
C ARG A 327 9.81 0.65 -13.02
N ALA A 328 9.32 -0.36 -12.30
CA ALA A 328 8.69 -0.15 -11.01
C ALA A 328 9.69 0.32 -9.94
N GLU A 329 10.97 -0.03 -10.05
CA GLU A 329 12.01 0.51 -9.16
C GLU A 329 12.13 2.04 -9.26
N MET A 330 12.10 2.58 -10.49
CA MET A 330 12.11 4.03 -10.71
C MET A 330 10.83 4.68 -10.17
N TYR A 331 9.67 4.06 -10.39
CA TYR A 331 8.40 4.55 -9.86
C TYR A 331 8.33 4.51 -8.34
N ALA A 332 8.94 3.51 -7.70
CA ALA A 332 9.06 3.43 -6.25
C ALA A 332 9.92 4.57 -5.68
N ASN A 333 10.98 4.98 -6.39
CA ASN A 333 11.80 6.14 -6.00
C ASN A 333 10.97 7.43 -6.01
N GLU A 334 10.17 7.64 -7.06
CA GLU A 334 9.29 8.82 -7.16
C GLU A 334 8.23 8.81 -6.05
N ALA A 335 7.58 7.67 -5.81
CA ALA A 335 6.61 7.52 -4.73
C ALA A 335 7.25 7.77 -3.36
N GLY A 336 8.47 7.29 -3.13
CA GLY A 336 9.23 7.52 -1.90
C GLY A 336 9.57 8.99 -1.67
N ARG A 337 9.85 9.75 -2.74
CA ARG A 337 10.04 11.21 -2.64
C ARG A 337 8.79 11.94 -2.19
N GLU A 338 7.61 11.52 -2.63
CA GLU A 338 6.35 12.08 -2.13
C GLU A 338 6.06 11.62 -0.69
N LEU A 339 6.33 10.35 -0.37
CA LEU A 339 6.21 9.83 1.00
C LEU A 339 7.11 10.59 1.99
N ALA A 340 8.32 10.99 1.60
CA ALA A 340 9.21 11.79 2.45
C ALA A 340 8.55 13.10 2.91
N LYS A 341 7.78 13.77 2.04
CA LYS A 341 7.07 15.01 2.37
C LYS A 341 5.97 14.75 3.40
N VAL A 342 5.21 13.66 3.25
CA VAL A 342 4.17 13.25 4.20
C VAL A 342 4.75 12.84 5.55
N LEU A 343 5.90 12.15 5.56
CA LEU A 343 6.59 11.81 6.81
C LEU A 343 7.05 13.08 7.56
N ILE A 344 7.52 14.11 6.86
CA ILE A 344 7.83 15.42 7.47
C ILE A 344 6.59 16.02 8.13
N GLU A 345 5.41 15.95 7.50
CA GLU A 345 4.14 16.40 8.10
C GLU A 345 3.85 15.66 9.41
N LEU A 346 3.96 14.32 9.41
CA LEU A 346 3.75 13.51 10.62
C LEU A 346 4.74 13.88 11.74
N PHE A 347 6.03 14.07 11.41
CA PHE A 347 7.05 14.43 12.40
C PHE A 347 6.84 15.83 12.98
N ASN A 348 6.43 16.79 12.15
CA ASN A 348 6.12 18.15 12.61
C ASN A 348 4.92 18.17 13.56
N GLU A 349 3.98 17.24 13.38
CA GLU A 349 2.84 17.03 14.27
C GLU A 349 3.17 16.21 15.53
N GLY A 350 4.44 15.79 15.69
CA GLY A 350 4.89 15.01 16.85
C GLY A 350 4.36 13.57 16.87
N ILE A 351 3.95 13.03 15.73
CA ILE A 351 3.41 11.67 15.60
C ILE A 351 4.58 10.68 15.49
N LYS A 352 4.53 9.61 16.28
CA LYS A 352 5.47 8.48 16.16
C LYS A 352 5.12 7.62 14.96
N VAL A 353 6.12 7.02 14.29
CA VAL A 353 5.88 6.30 13.04
C VAL A 353 6.53 4.92 13.05
N ASN A 354 5.71 3.91 12.73
CA ASN A 354 6.13 2.57 12.32
C ASN A 354 5.83 2.39 10.83
N ILE A 355 6.73 1.77 10.09
CA ILE A 355 6.54 1.47 8.66
C ILE A 355 6.67 -0.04 8.46
N ILE A 356 5.65 -0.65 7.88
CA ILE A 356 5.67 -2.04 7.43
C ILE A 356 5.60 -2.02 5.91
N THR A 357 6.45 -2.79 5.25
CA THR A 357 6.47 -2.89 3.79
C THR A 357 6.44 -4.33 3.35
N HIS A 358 5.80 -4.60 2.21
CA HIS A 358 5.94 -5.88 1.52
C HIS A 358 6.67 -5.69 0.19
N SER A 359 7.53 -6.65 -0.20
CA SER A 359 8.11 -6.69 -1.55
C SER A 359 8.79 -5.37 -1.94
N LEU A 360 8.50 -4.87 -3.14
CA LEU A 360 9.06 -3.61 -3.66
C LEU A 360 8.54 -2.35 -2.93
N GLY A 361 7.50 -2.48 -2.09
CA GLY A 361 7.10 -1.42 -1.16
C GLY A 361 8.24 -1.02 -0.22
N ALA A 362 9.19 -1.92 0.05
CA ALA A 362 10.41 -1.61 0.80
C ALA A 362 11.22 -0.49 0.13
N ARG A 363 11.29 -0.47 -1.20
CA ARG A 363 12.00 0.56 -1.97
C ARG A 363 11.34 1.93 -1.84
N VAL A 364 10.00 1.98 -1.78
CA VAL A 364 9.26 3.24 -1.54
C VAL A 364 9.65 3.81 -0.17
N ALA A 365 9.63 2.98 0.88
CA ALA A 365 10.06 3.39 2.21
C ALA A 365 11.53 3.82 2.22
N LEU A 366 12.44 2.99 1.73
CA LEU A 366 13.88 3.29 1.73
C LEU A 366 14.21 4.55 0.94
N SER A 367 13.50 4.82 -0.16
CA SER A 367 13.65 6.06 -0.91
C SER A 367 13.27 7.29 -0.07
N ALA A 368 12.15 7.22 0.65
CA ALA A 368 11.74 8.30 1.56
C ALA A 368 12.76 8.50 2.68
N LEU A 369 13.22 7.41 3.29
CA LEU A 369 14.14 7.43 4.42
C LEU A 369 15.55 7.89 4.03
N ASN A 370 16.00 7.57 2.81
CA ASN A 370 17.27 8.04 2.28
C ASN A 370 17.26 9.57 2.07
N ILE A 371 16.14 10.11 1.59
CA ILE A 371 15.94 11.56 1.48
C ILE A 371 16.01 12.21 2.87
N LEU A 372 15.27 11.65 3.83
CA LEU A 372 15.19 12.18 5.20
C LEU A 372 16.53 12.10 5.95
N GLY A 373 17.32 11.05 5.71
CA GLY A 373 18.64 10.85 6.31
C GLY A 373 19.70 11.84 5.81
N ASP A 374 19.45 12.50 4.68
CA ASP A 374 20.30 13.55 4.12
C ASP A 374 19.84 14.96 4.54
N PHE A 375 19.13 15.11 5.66
CA PHE A 375 18.78 16.42 6.27
C PHE A 375 19.70 16.81 7.45
N ASP A 376 20.98 16.46 7.38
CA ASP A 376 21.99 16.86 8.36
C ASP A 376 21.58 16.56 9.82
N GLY A 377 20.90 15.43 10.03
CA GLY A 377 20.48 14.97 11.35
C GLY A 377 19.07 15.38 11.79
N ALA A 378 18.38 16.26 11.06
CA ALA A 378 17.05 16.76 11.47
C ALA A 378 16.00 15.67 11.68
N TYR A 379 16.10 14.56 10.93
CA TYR A 379 15.17 13.44 10.97
C TYR A 379 15.79 12.13 11.46
N ASN A 380 16.95 12.18 12.13
CA ASN A 380 17.56 10.98 12.68
C ASN A 380 16.62 10.28 13.68
N GLU A 381 16.51 8.96 13.55
CA GLU A 381 15.73 8.07 14.43
C GLU A 381 14.26 8.49 14.65
N LYS A 382 13.65 9.16 13.66
CA LYS A 382 12.23 9.56 13.71
C LYS A 382 11.27 8.42 13.35
N ILE A 383 11.77 7.35 12.75
CA ILE A 383 11.01 6.11 12.55
C ILE A 383 11.39 5.12 13.65
N ASP A 384 10.40 4.68 14.43
CA ASP A 384 10.61 3.72 15.52
C ASP A 384 11.00 2.35 14.95
N ASN A 385 10.18 1.82 14.03
CA ASN A 385 10.43 0.55 13.36
C ASN A 385 10.23 0.67 11.85
N LEU A 386 11.20 0.21 11.06
CA LEU A 386 11.00 -0.19 9.67
C LEU A 386 11.03 -1.72 9.61
N ILE A 387 9.89 -2.31 9.27
CA ILE A 387 9.69 -3.75 9.14
C ILE A 387 9.53 -4.07 7.65
N MET A 388 10.52 -4.74 7.08
CA MET A 388 10.52 -5.11 5.67
C MET A 388 10.23 -6.60 5.55
N TRP A 389 9.04 -6.93 5.03
CA TRP A 389 8.57 -8.29 4.85
C TRP A 389 8.78 -8.72 3.39
N GLU A 390 9.63 -9.72 3.15
CA GLU A 390 10.03 -10.15 1.81
C GLU A 390 10.50 -8.95 0.96
N ALA A 391 11.47 -8.17 1.44
CA ALA A 391 11.91 -6.94 0.79
C ALA A 391 12.56 -7.15 -0.60
N ALA A 392 11.99 -6.54 -1.65
CA ALA A 392 12.50 -6.62 -3.03
C ALA A 392 13.56 -5.55 -3.33
N VAL A 393 14.61 -5.51 -2.51
CA VAL A 393 15.78 -4.62 -2.63
C VAL A 393 17.05 -5.45 -2.47
N ALA A 394 18.21 -4.92 -2.86
CA ALA A 394 19.47 -5.63 -2.67
C ALA A 394 19.70 -5.94 -1.18
N ASP A 395 20.33 -7.07 -0.86
CA ASP A 395 20.64 -7.46 0.51
C ASP A 395 21.56 -6.47 1.25
N ASN A 396 22.34 -5.69 0.50
CA ASN A 396 23.16 -4.58 1.01
C ASN A 396 22.54 -3.18 0.76
N ALA A 397 21.25 -3.09 0.43
CA ALA A 397 20.62 -1.82 0.07
C ALA A 397 20.74 -0.76 1.16
N ILE A 398 20.87 -1.17 2.43
CA ILE A 398 21.00 -0.28 3.59
C ILE A 398 22.43 -0.38 4.14
N THR A 399 23.32 0.39 3.53
CA THR A 399 24.73 0.54 3.94
C THR A 399 24.99 2.00 4.34
N ASP A 400 26.15 2.32 4.91
CA ASP A 400 26.56 3.70 5.20
C ASP A 400 27.46 4.31 4.11
N THR A 401 27.93 3.47 3.18
CA THR A 401 28.94 3.82 2.19
C THR A 401 28.45 3.47 0.78
N TYR A 402 28.42 4.46 -0.10
CA TYR A 402 28.08 4.22 -1.50
C TYR A 402 29.22 3.50 -2.22
N THR A 403 28.87 2.48 -3.02
CA THR A 403 29.79 1.81 -3.93
C THR A 403 29.18 1.62 -5.31
N ARG A 404 30.03 1.61 -6.35
CA ARG A 404 29.63 1.20 -7.71
C ARG A 404 29.56 -0.31 -7.87
N VAL A 405 30.21 -1.06 -6.97
CA VAL A 405 30.29 -2.52 -7.02
C VAL A 405 28.88 -3.09 -6.85
N LYS A 406 28.41 -3.81 -7.88
CA LYS A 406 27.06 -4.41 -7.95
C LYS A 406 25.90 -3.41 -7.78
N ASN A 407 26.15 -2.16 -8.19
CA ASN A 407 25.18 -1.06 -8.22
C ASN A 407 25.15 -0.45 -9.63
N PRO A 408 24.86 -1.24 -10.67
CA PRO A 408 25.11 -0.91 -12.08
C PRO A 408 24.54 0.43 -12.57
N VAL A 409 23.44 0.90 -11.96
CA VAL A 409 22.77 2.13 -12.40
C VAL A 409 22.58 3.13 -11.28
N ALA A 410 23.35 3.01 -10.19
CA ALA A 410 23.31 3.93 -9.04
C ALA A 410 21.94 4.00 -8.32
N MET A 411 21.15 2.93 -8.34
CA MET A 411 19.79 2.90 -7.76
C MET A 411 19.61 1.86 -6.65
N GLU A 412 20.62 1.04 -6.37
CA GLU A 412 20.46 -0.14 -5.52
C GLU A 412 20.68 0.16 -4.04
N LEU A 413 21.37 1.26 -3.73
CA LEU A 413 21.80 1.62 -2.39
C LEU A 413 21.07 2.86 -1.86
N PHE A 414 20.82 2.86 -0.55
CA PHE A 414 20.15 3.92 0.21
C PHE A 414 21.04 4.32 1.40
N PRO A 415 22.20 4.97 1.12
CA PRO A 415 23.28 5.15 2.10
C PRO A 415 22.91 6.00 3.32
N TYR A 416 21.77 6.70 3.28
CA TYR A 416 21.32 7.56 4.36
C TYR A 416 20.09 7.03 5.09
N ALA A 417 19.41 6.01 4.55
CA ALA A 417 18.15 5.52 5.11
C ALA A 417 18.28 5.03 6.55
N HIS A 418 19.41 4.41 6.90
CA HIS A 418 19.70 3.90 8.24
C HIS A 418 19.72 4.97 9.33
N LYS A 419 19.93 6.25 8.97
CA LYS A 419 19.99 7.38 9.92
C LYS A 419 18.60 7.72 10.46
N THR A 420 17.59 7.61 9.60
CA THR A 420 16.20 7.99 9.89
C THR A 420 15.48 6.97 10.78
N VAL A 421 15.97 5.72 10.81
CA VAL A 421 15.32 4.60 11.48
C VAL A 421 16.07 4.20 12.75
N LYS A 422 15.32 3.97 13.82
CA LYS A 422 15.84 3.42 15.07
C LYS A 422 16.08 1.91 14.96
N TYR A 423 15.07 1.15 14.53
CA TYR A 423 15.16 -0.29 14.34
C TYR A 423 14.79 -0.75 12.93
N LEU A 424 15.68 -1.50 12.30
CA LEU A 424 15.52 -2.16 11.00
C LEU A 424 15.25 -3.64 11.21
N ARG A 425 14.09 -4.12 10.77
CA ARG A 425 13.64 -5.50 10.99
C ARG A 425 13.30 -6.13 9.64
N VAL A 426 13.81 -7.32 9.39
CA VAL A 426 13.65 -8.03 8.10
C VAL A 426 13.05 -9.39 8.35
N LEU A 427 11.90 -9.66 7.74
CA LEU A 427 11.35 -11.01 7.60
C LEU A 427 11.72 -11.50 6.19
N TYR A 428 12.42 -12.63 6.11
CA TYR A 428 12.90 -13.16 4.83
C TYR A 428 12.57 -14.66 4.66
N SER A 429 12.30 -15.08 3.42
CA SER A 429 12.04 -16.48 3.07
C SER A 429 12.87 -16.95 1.87
N GLN A 430 13.45 -18.14 1.99
CA GLN A 430 14.09 -18.82 0.86
C GLN A 430 13.09 -19.49 -0.10
N GLU A 431 11.80 -19.45 0.20
CA GLU A 431 10.71 -20.03 -0.61
C GLU A 431 9.82 -18.92 -1.20
N ASP A 432 10.49 -17.86 -1.70
CA ASP A 432 9.85 -16.73 -2.37
C ASP A 432 10.15 -16.74 -3.88
N GLY A 433 9.18 -17.23 -4.65
CA GLY A 433 9.24 -17.38 -6.11
C GLY A 433 9.18 -16.09 -6.94
N VAL A 434 9.02 -14.92 -6.31
CA VAL A 434 9.11 -13.61 -6.98
C VAL A 434 10.49 -12.98 -6.79
N LEU A 435 11.05 -13.11 -5.59
CA LEU A 435 12.35 -12.54 -5.22
C LEU A 435 13.54 -13.41 -5.67
N ASP A 436 13.33 -14.70 -5.82
CA ASP A 436 14.21 -15.66 -6.47
C ASP A 436 13.36 -16.81 -7.06
N GLY A 437 13.93 -17.98 -7.34
CA GLY A 437 13.17 -19.21 -7.63
C GLY A 437 12.98 -20.09 -6.40
N ASP A 438 11.81 -20.70 -6.27
CA ASP A 438 11.48 -21.60 -5.15
C ASP A 438 12.38 -22.82 -5.09
N SER A 439 12.69 -23.26 -3.86
CA SER A 439 13.46 -24.47 -3.64
C SER A 439 12.58 -25.73 -3.52
N ARG A 440 11.28 -25.54 -3.24
CA ARG A 440 10.24 -26.58 -3.17
C ARG A 440 9.28 -26.43 -4.36
N GLY A 441 9.19 -27.45 -5.21
CA GLY A 441 8.22 -27.42 -6.32
C GLY A 441 6.78 -27.59 -5.80
N GLY A 442 5.89 -26.62 -6.06
CA GLY A 442 4.45 -26.80 -5.77
C GLY A 442 3.58 -25.55 -5.61
N ASP A 443 4.14 -24.35 -5.62
CA ASP A 443 3.48 -23.08 -5.33
C ASP A 443 2.65 -22.50 -6.52
N LYS A 444 2.91 -22.97 -7.75
CA LYS A 444 2.20 -22.58 -9.00
C LYS A 444 2.33 -21.08 -9.35
N GLU A 445 3.25 -20.31 -8.78
CA GLU A 445 3.50 -18.95 -9.26
C GLU A 445 4.16 -18.97 -10.65
N TYR A 446 3.59 -18.25 -11.62
CA TYR A 446 4.10 -18.20 -13.00
C TYR A 446 5.53 -17.62 -13.07
N THR A 447 5.91 -16.78 -12.10
CA THR A 447 7.25 -16.19 -11.95
C THR A 447 8.28 -17.14 -11.33
N GLY A 448 7.84 -18.07 -10.46
CA GLY A 448 8.73 -19.08 -9.85
C GLY A 448 9.33 -20.04 -10.88
N LEU A 449 8.57 -20.38 -11.93
CA LEU A 449 9.01 -21.22 -13.06
C LEU A 449 10.13 -20.59 -13.92
N ILE A 450 10.33 -19.27 -13.84
CA ILE A 450 11.31 -18.52 -14.64
C ILE A 450 12.40 -17.84 -13.80
N GLY A 451 12.49 -18.11 -12.49
CA GLY A 451 13.58 -17.66 -11.62
C GLY A 451 13.42 -16.26 -11.03
N GLY A 452 12.18 -15.85 -10.73
CA GLY A 452 11.88 -14.60 -10.01
C GLY A 452 11.96 -13.33 -10.88
N ALA A 453 11.09 -12.35 -10.60
CA ALA A 453 11.08 -11.08 -11.33
C ALA A 453 12.27 -10.17 -10.96
N TYR A 454 12.72 -10.24 -9.70
CA TYR A 454 13.80 -9.40 -9.18
C TYR A 454 15.18 -9.74 -9.79
N PRO A 455 15.64 -11.00 -9.84
CA PRO A 455 16.94 -11.34 -10.44
C PRO A 455 17.00 -11.00 -11.94
N MET A 456 15.85 -11.01 -12.62
CA MET A 456 15.72 -10.72 -14.05
C MET A 456 15.56 -9.22 -14.39
N LYS A 457 15.68 -8.31 -13.42
CA LYS A 457 15.39 -6.88 -13.63
C LYS A 457 16.28 -6.19 -14.69
N TYR A 458 17.44 -6.75 -15.01
CA TYR A 458 18.31 -6.30 -16.11
C TYR A 458 18.36 -7.25 -17.32
N SER A 459 17.46 -8.23 -17.39
CA SER A 459 17.41 -9.21 -18.49
C SER A 459 17.21 -8.56 -19.87
N SER A 460 17.35 -9.35 -20.94
CA SER A 460 17.17 -8.89 -22.32
C SER A 460 15.82 -8.19 -22.55
N LEU A 461 14.77 -8.54 -21.81
CA LEU A 461 13.46 -7.89 -21.84
C LEU A 461 13.47 -6.46 -21.29
N ALA A 462 14.17 -6.20 -20.18
CA ALA A 462 14.38 -4.84 -19.68
C ALA A 462 15.24 -4.02 -20.65
N ASN A 463 16.21 -4.67 -21.30
CA ASN A 463 17.09 -4.08 -22.28
C ASN A 463 16.39 -3.68 -23.59
N THR A 464 15.45 -4.48 -24.09
CA THR A 464 14.73 -4.18 -25.34
C THR A 464 13.63 -3.14 -25.18
N THR A 465 13.09 -3.00 -23.97
CA THR A 465 12.01 -2.04 -23.68
C THR A 465 12.53 -0.62 -23.43
N GLY A 466 13.81 -0.47 -23.08
CA GLY A 466 14.43 0.84 -22.85
C GLY A 466 13.77 1.61 -21.71
N ALA A 467 13.43 0.98 -20.58
CA ALA A 467 12.64 1.62 -19.52
C ALA A 467 13.19 2.98 -19.04
N LEU A 468 14.51 3.17 -18.98
CA LEU A 468 15.10 4.45 -18.61
C LEU A 468 14.83 5.56 -19.65
N LYS A 469 14.71 5.18 -20.93
CA LYS A 469 14.37 6.06 -22.06
C LYS A 469 13.00 6.71 -21.88
N ASP A 470 12.07 6.05 -21.18
CA ASP A 470 10.70 6.55 -20.94
C ASP A 470 10.70 7.94 -20.26
N TYR A 471 11.76 8.28 -19.52
CA TYR A 471 11.92 9.58 -18.83
C TYR A 471 12.47 10.71 -19.70
N TYR A 472 13.02 10.42 -20.87
CA TYR A 472 13.77 11.41 -21.68
C TYR A 472 13.24 11.55 -23.09
N TYR A 473 12.87 10.43 -23.73
CA TYR A 473 12.56 10.39 -25.15
C TYR A 473 11.36 11.25 -25.51
N LYS A 474 11.58 12.26 -26.38
CA LYS A 474 10.59 13.27 -26.78
C LYS A 474 10.04 14.12 -25.63
N LEU A 475 10.68 14.10 -24.47
CA LEU A 475 10.28 14.86 -23.29
C LEU A 475 11.25 15.99 -22.97
N ASN A 476 12.55 15.82 -23.25
CA ASN A 476 13.59 16.79 -22.88
C ASN A 476 14.85 16.73 -23.76
N LEU A 477 15.81 17.63 -23.49
CA LEU A 477 17.05 17.80 -24.26
C LEU A 477 17.95 16.55 -24.28
N ILE A 478 17.98 15.75 -23.21
CA ILE A 478 18.74 14.49 -23.20
C ILE A 478 18.13 13.51 -24.22
N GLY A 479 16.80 13.48 -24.32
CA GLY A 479 16.09 12.72 -25.36
C GLY A 479 16.45 13.19 -26.78
N GLU A 480 16.59 14.49 -27.00
CA GLU A 480 17.01 15.07 -28.29
C GLU A 480 18.46 14.68 -28.65
N TYR A 481 19.38 14.67 -27.67
CA TYR A 481 20.75 14.19 -27.92
C TYR A 481 20.78 12.72 -28.33
N TYR A 482 19.97 11.88 -27.68
CA TYR A 482 19.81 10.49 -28.10
C TYR A 482 19.26 10.36 -29.52
N GLU A 483 18.23 11.15 -29.89
CA GLU A 483 17.69 11.14 -31.26
C GLU A 483 18.75 11.55 -32.30
N ASN A 484 19.56 12.55 -31.98
CA ASN A 484 20.68 12.99 -32.83
C ASN A 484 21.71 11.86 -33.03
N ILE A 485 22.09 11.15 -31.98
CA ILE A 485 23.01 10.00 -32.07
C ILE A 485 22.40 8.88 -32.92
N GLU A 486 21.13 8.56 -32.72
CA GLU A 486 20.44 7.53 -33.51
C GLU A 486 20.27 7.91 -34.98
N GLN A 487 20.06 9.19 -35.30
CA GLN A 487 20.06 9.67 -36.68
C GLN A 487 21.44 9.55 -37.33
N LEU A 488 22.49 9.96 -36.63
CA LEU A 488 23.87 9.78 -37.10
C LEU A 488 24.15 8.30 -37.37
N ARG A 489 23.67 7.42 -36.48
CA ARG A 489 23.83 5.98 -36.64
C ARG A 489 23.11 5.42 -37.86
N ARG A 490 21.85 5.82 -38.05
CA ARG A 490 21.04 5.41 -39.20
C ARG A 490 21.64 5.89 -40.52
N ASN A 491 22.12 7.12 -40.56
CA ASN A 491 22.74 7.69 -41.76
C ASN A 491 23.97 6.87 -42.19
N VAL A 492 24.82 6.45 -41.25
CA VAL A 492 26.00 5.61 -41.56
C VAL A 492 25.59 4.22 -42.02
N LEU A 493 24.59 3.60 -41.40
CA LEU A 493 24.08 2.28 -41.82
C LEU A 493 23.52 2.30 -43.25
N ILE A 494 22.77 3.36 -43.60
CA ILE A 494 22.16 3.50 -44.93
C ILE A 494 23.22 3.74 -46.02
N HIS A 495 24.28 4.50 -45.72
CA HIS A 495 25.33 4.87 -46.69
C HIS A 495 26.59 4.02 -46.59
N ARG A 496 26.55 2.89 -45.87
CA ARG A 496 27.74 2.07 -45.56
C ARG A 496 28.52 1.61 -46.80
N GLY A 497 27.85 1.42 -47.94
CA GLY A 497 28.49 1.06 -49.21
C GLY A 497 29.18 2.21 -49.96
N SER A 498 28.96 3.46 -49.53
CA SER A 498 29.48 4.68 -50.15
C SER A 498 30.33 5.54 -49.21
N LEU A 499 30.54 5.09 -47.97
CA LEU A 499 31.35 5.77 -46.96
C LEU A 499 32.78 5.23 -46.97
N ASN A 500 33.75 6.09 -46.64
CA ASN A 500 35.15 5.65 -46.52
C ASN A 500 35.37 4.91 -45.18
N GLN A 501 36.53 4.28 -45.00
CA GLN A 501 36.85 3.56 -43.76
C GLN A 501 36.91 4.47 -42.52
N ASP A 502 37.27 5.74 -42.70
CA ASP A 502 37.37 6.71 -41.62
C ASP A 502 35.98 7.11 -41.08
N ASP A 503 34.99 7.28 -41.94
CA ASP A 503 33.59 7.56 -41.58
C ASP A 503 32.96 6.40 -40.79
N ILE A 504 33.30 5.15 -41.17
CA ILE A 504 32.86 3.94 -40.47
C ILE A 504 33.57 3.81 -39.12
N ALA A 505 34.85 4.17 -39.03
CA ALA A 505 35.60 4.19 -37.77
C ALA A 505 35.08 5.28 -36.81
N GLU A 506 34.72 6.45 -37.34
CA GLU A 506 34.10 7.54 -36.57
C GLU A 506 32.75 7.12 -35.99
N TYR A 507 31.92 6.40 -36.76
CA TYR A 507 30.66 5.82 -36.30
C TYR A 507 30.82 4.84 -35.13
N ASN A 508 31.79 3.92 -35.24
CA ASN A 508 32.06 2.94 -34.19
C ASN A 508 32.60 3.58 -32.91
N ASN A 509 33.02 4.85 -32.99
CA ASN A 509 33.65 5.60 -31.89
C ASN A 509 32.96 6.96 -31.64
N ILE A 510 31.67 7.08 -31.97
CA ILE A 510 30.94 8.36 -31.97
C ILE A 510 31.04 9.11 -30.63
N GLU A 511 31.12 8.38 -29.53
CA GLU A 511 31.28 8.91 -28.16
C GLU A 511 32.59 9.68 -27.92
N ASN A 512 33.62 9.44 -28.73
CA ASN A 512 34.96 10.03 -28.59
C ASN A 512 35.25 11.09 -29.68
N THR A 513 34.29 11.34 -30.58
CA THR A 513 34.35 12.42 -31.57
C THR A 513 34.21 13.79 -30.90
N VAL A 514 34.51 14.87 -31.64
CA VAL A 514 34.30 16.25 -31.15
C VAL A 514 32.84 16.47 -30.75
N LYS A 515 31.90 16.04 -31.60
CA LYS A 515 30.46 16.14 -31.34
C LYS A 515 30.02 15.27 -30.16
N GLY A 516 30.59 14.06 -30.04
CA GLY A 516 30.36 13.18 -28.89
C GLY A 516 30.79 13.83 -27.58
N ARG A 517 32.01 14.38 -27.52
CA ARG A 517 32.52 15.11 -26.35
C ARG A 517 31.68 16.34 -26.01
N GLU A 518 31.23 17.09 -27.01
CA GLU A 518 30.33 18.23 -26.81
C GLU A 518 28.99 17.80 -26.18
N ILE A 519 28.39 16.70 -26.65
CA ILE A 519 27.16 16.14 -26.06
C ILE A 519 27.38 15.72 -24.60
N LYS A 520 28.50 15.05 -24.30
CA LYS A 520 28.86 14.65 -22.93
C LYS A 520 28.89 15.86 -21.98
N GLN A 521 29.58 16.93 -22.38
CA GLN A 521 29.67 18.17 -21.60
C GLN A 521 28.30 18.85 -21.41
N LYS A 522 27.44 18.82 -22.43
CA LYS A 522 26.09 19.40 -22.33
C LYS A 522 25.20 18.59 -21.38
N ILE A 523 25.26 17.27 -21.42
CA ILE A 523 24.53 16.40 -20.47
C ILE A 523 25.01 16.69 -19.05
N GLU A 524 26.32 16.67 -18.80
CA GLU A 524 26.90 16.96 -17.49
C GLU A 524 26.44 18.32 -16.96
N LYS A 525 26.49 19.37 -17.80
CA LYS A 525 26.00 20.70 -17.44
C LYS A 525 24.53 20.72 -17.05
N LEU A 526 23.65 20.07 -17.82
CA LEU A 526 22.22 19.99 -17.51
C LEU A 526 21.96 19.31 -16.15
N LEU A 527 22.70 18.22 -15.86
CA LEU A 527 22.57 17.49 -14.60
C LEU A 527 23.09 18.32 -13.42
N MET A 528 24.21 19.04 -13.58
CA MET A 528 24.74 19.94 -12.55
C MET A 528 23.80 21.12 -12.26
N GLU A 529 23.19 21.70 -13.30
CA GLU A 529 22.22 22.80 -13.15
C GLU A 529 20.99 22.35 -12.36
N GLU A 530 20.41 21.19 -12.71
CA GLU A 530 19.28 20.62 -11.94
C GLU A 530 19.70 20.27 -10.52
N ALA A 531 20.85 19.61 -10.35
CA ALA A 531 21.38 19.24 -9.04
C ALA A 531 21.51 20.44 -8.09
N ASN A 532 22.00 21.58 -8.58
CA ASN A 532 22.13 22.81 -7.82
C ASN A 532 20.77 23.40 -7.42
N ASP A 533 19.75 23.33 -8.29
CA ASP A 533 18.41 23.82 -7.98
C ASP A 533 17.70 22.94 -6.94
N VAL A 534 17.71 21.61 -7.13
CA VAL A 534 16.91 20.68 -6.33
C VAL A 534 17.51 20.35 -4.96
N SER A 535 18.83 20.47 -4.80
CA SER A 535 19.50 20.11 -3.54
C SER A 535 19.10 21.01 -2.35
N SER A 536 18.58 22.21 -2.62
CA SER A 536 18.14 23.15 -1.59
C SER A 536 16.68 22.96 -1.15
N ASP A 537 15.81 22.42 -2.01
CA ASP A 537 14.37 22.36 -1.78
C ASP A 537 13.76 21.07 -2.33
N LEU A 538 13.25 20.22 -1.44
CA LEU A 538 12.62 18.94 -1.77
C LEU A 538 11.37 19.09 -2.65
N LYS A 539 10.73 20.27 -2.66
CA LYS A 539 9.54 20.56 -3.47
C LYS A 539 9.88 20.86 -4.94
N LYS A 540 11.13 21.14 -5.26
CA LYS A 540 11.55 21.37 -6.65
C LYS A 540 11.36 20.09 -7.48
N PRO A 541 10.74 20.19 -8.67
CA PRO A 541 10.53 19.03 -9.51
C PRO A 541 11.85 18.53 -10.10
N LEU A 542 12.01 17.21 -10.19
CA LEU A 542 13.09 16.59 -10.94
C LEU A 542 12.67 16.43 -12.41
N ASN A 543 13.55 16.80 -13.33
CA ASN A 543 13.40 16.63 -14.76
C ASN A 543 14.28 15.48 -15.26
N TYR A 544 15.60 15.66 -15.22
CA TYR A 544 16.59 14.68 -15.66
C TYR A 544 16.98 13.72 -14.55
N LEU A 545 16.98 14.14 -13.28
CA LEU A 545 17.41 13.28 -12.15
C LEU A 545 16.27 12.44 -11.57
N LYS A 546 15.08 12.47 -12.20
CA LYS A 546 13.85 11.83 -11.71
C LYS A 546 13.97 10.32 -11.43
N PRO A 547 14.66 9.49 -12.24
CA PRO A 547 14.86 8.07 -11.92
C PRO A 547 15.58 7.86 -10.58
N TRP A 548 16.45 8.78 -10.18
CA TRP A 548 17.22 8.76 -8.93
C TRP A 548 16.59 9.63 -7.83
N SER A 549 15.28 9.84 -7.90
CA SER A 549 14.52 10.70 -6.97
C SER A 549 14.62 10.29 -5.49
N HIS A 550 15.13 9.09 -5.19
CA HIS A 550 15.46 8.61 -3.85
C HIS A 550 16.65 9.31 -3.20
N TYR A 551 17.44 10.11 -3.92
CA TYR A 551 18.40 11.04 -3.32
C TYR A 551 17.77 12.41 -3.11
N ARG A 552 18.09 13.04 -1.99
CA ARG A 552 17.68 14.43 -1.72
C ARG A 552 18.58 15.41 -2.47
N ARG A 553 19.89 15.32 -2.24
CA ARG A 553 20.92 16.19 -2.82
C ARG A 553 21.76 15.43 -3.84
N PHE A 554 22.35 16.16 -4.77
CA PHE A 554 23.21 15.64 -5.82
C PHE A 554 24.49 16.46 -5.89
N ARG A 555 25.42 16.30 -4.94
CA ARG A 555 26.62 17.15 -4.90
C ARG A 555 27.64 16.66 -5.93
N PRO A 556 28.38 17.56 -6.62
CA PRO A 556 29.40 17.18 -7.60
C PRO A 556 30.45 16.20 -7.06
N ASP A 557 30.77 16.28 -5.77
CA ASP A 557 31.76 15.41 -5.14
C ASP A 557 31.22 14.04 -4.74
N ASP A 558 29.89 13.89 -4.65
CA ASP A 558 29.25 12.63 -4.28
C ASP A 558 29.49 11.56 -5.35
N GLU A 559 29.99 10.40 -4.93
CA GLU A 559 30.30 9.31 -5.86
C GLU A 559 29.07 8.78 -6.59
N TYR A 560 27.91 8.77 -5.94
CA TYR A 560 26.66 8.37 -6.58
C TYR A 560 26.25 9.34 -7.69
N PHE A 561 26.50 10.64 -7.52
CA PHE A 561 26.13 11.62 -8.54
C PHE A 561 27.04 11.51 -9.76
N LYS A 562 28.36 11.33 -9.55
CA LYS A 562 29.31 11.02 -10.63
C LYS A 562 28.88 9.77 -11.41
N HIS A 563 28.48 8.73 -10.68
CA HIS A 563 28.00 7.50 -11.30
C HIS A 563 26.70 7.71 -12.11
N ILE A 564 25.76 8.52 -11.64
CA ILE A 564 24.54 8.89 -12.38
C ILE A 564 24.89 9.58 -13.70
N VAL A 565 25.83 10.54 -13.68
CA VAL A 565 26.30 11.23 -14.88
C VAL A 565 26.91 10.24 -15.87
N ASP A 566 27.75 9.32 -15.40
CA ASP A 566 28.37 8.28 -16.22
C ASP A 566 27.31 7.37 -16.86
N VAL A 567 26.32 6.93 -16.07
CA VAL A 567 25.22 6.07 -16.54
C VAL A 567 24.43 6.79 -17.62
N LEU A 568 23.94 8.01 -17.38
CA LEU A 568 23.14 8.73 -18.35
C LEU A 568 23.90 9.02 -19.64
N THR A 569 25.16 9.43 -19.50
CA THR A 569 26.03 9.68 -20.65
C THR A 569 26.18 8.41 -21.48
N TYR A 570 26.51 7.28 -20.84
CA TYR A 570 26.64 6.00 -21.52
C TYR A 570 25.35 5.58 -22.24
N GLN A 571 24.19 5.75 -21.60
CA GLN A 571 22.89 5.32 -22.14
C GLN A 571 22.50 6.09 -23.41
N VAL A 572 22.82 7.39 -23.49
CA VAL A 572 22.62 8.21 -24.72
C VAL A 572 23.40 7.63 -25.90
N PHE A 573 24.62 7.14 -25.67
CA PHE A 573 25.43 6.53 -26.72
C PHE A 573 25.17 5.04 -26.90
N ASN A 574 24.49 4.32 -26.00
CA ASN A 574 24.31 2.87 -26.08
C ASN A 574 22.84 2.46 -26.17
N ASN A 575 22.03 3.28 -26.82
CA ASN A 575 20.64 3.00 -27.16
C ASN A 575 19.73 2.69 -25.98
N TRP A 576 19.99 3.30 -24.83
CA TRP A 576 19.24 3.06 -23.60
C TRP A 576 19.18 1.57 -23.21
N THR A 577 20.16 0.79 -23.68
CA THR A 577 20.33 -0.62 -23.33
C THR A 577 21.13 -0.67 -22.04
N ILE A 578 20.61 -1.37 -21.03
CA ILE A 578 21.34 -1.61 -19.78
C ILE A 578 22.37 -2.72 -20.05
N TYR A 579 23.43 -2.37 -20.79
CA TYR A 579 24.54 -3.26 -21.08
C TYR A 579 25.71 -2.90 -20.18
N ILE A 580 25.92 -3.68 -19.12
CA ILE A 580 27.08 -3.56 -18.23
C ILE A 580 27.74 -4.93 -18.12
N LYS A 581 29.05 -4.99 -18.32
CA LYS A 581 29.85 -6.24 -18.39
C LYS A 581 29.77 -7.15 -17.14
N ASN A 582 29.15 -6.70 -16.05
CA ASN A 582 29.10 -7.38 -14.75
C ASN A 582 27.68 -7.34 -14.12
N MET A 583 26.67 -7.89 -14.80
CA MET A 583 25.24 -7.90 -14.41
C MET A 583 24.89 -8.77 -13.18
N TRP A 584 25.73 -8.80 -12.15
CA TRP A 584 25.35 -9.51 -10.94
C TRP A 584 24.43 -8.63 -10.11
N VAL A 585 23.12 -8.90 -10.22
CA VAL A 585 22.11 -8.42 -9.29
C VAL A 585 22.40 -9.10 -7.96
N ARG A 586 22.69 -8.29 -6.92
CA ARG A 586 22.76 -8.84 -5.56
C ARG A 586 21.43 -9.47 -5.20
N PRO A 587 21.42 -10.56 -4.43
CA PRO A 587 20.17 -11.23 -4.09
C PRO A 587 19.23 -10.28 -3.32
N ALA A 588 17.92 -10.57 -3.40
CA ALA A 588 16.93 -9.79 -2.68
C ALA A 588 17.10 -9.99 -1.16
N LEU A 589 17.02 -8.89 -0.41
CA LEU A 589 17.06 -8.86 1.05
C LEU A 589 15.94 -9.71 1.65
N GLY A 590 14.76 -9.69 1.04
CA GLY A 590 13.62 -10.53 1.41
C GLY A 590 13.81 -12.02 1.16
N HIS A 591 14.78 -12.42 0.34
CA HIS A 591 15.04 -13.84 0.06
C HIS A 591 16.25 -14.37 0.84
N GLN A 592 17.32 -13.57 0.97
CA GLN A 592 18.57 -14.01 1.61
C GLN A 592 18.77 -13.46 3.02
N GLY A 593 18.02 -12.46 3.47
CA GLY A 593 18.29 -11.80 4.75
C GLY A 593 19.75 -11.32 4.83
N ASN A 594 20.43 -11.67 5.92
CA ASN A 594 21.84 -11.38 6.19
C ASN A 594 22.81 -12.48 5.74
N ARG A 595 22.34 -13.54 5.08
CA ARG A 595 23.15 -14.74 4.78
C ARG A 595 24.38 -14.43 3.92
N LEU A 596 24.20 -13.65 2.86
CA LEU A 596 25.30 -13.26 1.97
C LEU A 596 26.14 -12.12 2.58
N SER A 597 25.46 -11.08 3.09
CA SER A 597 26.09 -9.86 3.61
C SER A 597 26.85 -10.04 4.93
N VAL A 598 26.50 -11.04 5.74
CA VAL A 598 27.07 -11.25 7.09
C VAL A 598 27.61 -12.67 7.25
N GLU A 599 26.81 -13.70 6.95
CA GLU A 599 27.12 -15.09 7.32
C GLU A 599 28.07 -15.79 6.33
N GLY A 600 28.30 -15.20 5.15
CA GLY A 600 29.10 -15.83 4.10
C GLY A 600 28.44 -17.07 3.50
N ILE A 601 27.10 -17.11 3.51
CA ILE A 601 26.27 -18.18 2.98
C ILE A 601 25.58 -17.69 1.70
N GLY A 602 25.79 -18.44 0.61
CA GLY A 602 25.14 -18.22 -0.66
C GLY A 602 23.95 -19.15 -0.90
N TYR A 603 23.52 -19.21 -2.16
CA TYR A 603 22.39 -20.02 -2.61
C TYR A 603 22.49 -21.50 -2.18
N LYS A 604 21.35 -22.08 -1.76
CA LYS A 604 21.23 -23.48 -1.27
C LYS A 604 22.19 -23.83 -0.11
N ASN A 605 22.35 -22.92 0.85
CA ASN A 605 23.21 -23.11 2.03
C ASN A 605 24.70 -23.38 1.69
N LYS A 606 25.16 -22.98 0.51
CA LYS A 606 26.56 -23.17 0.12
C LYS A 606 27.43 -22.08 0.73
N LYS A 607 28.52 -22.45 1.40
CA LYS A 607 29.53 -21.48 1.86
C LYS A 607 30.14 -20.77 0.65
N LEU A 608 30.27 -19.46 0.76
CA LEU A 608 30.93 -18.63 -0.24
C LEU A 608 32.44 -18.91 -0.26
N THR A 609 33.05 -18.80 -1.45
CA THR A 609 34.52 -18.75 -1.57
C THR A 609 35.06 -17.45 -0.94
N GLU A 610 36.35 -17.38 -0.61
CA GLU A 610 36.94 -16.16 -0.03
C GLU A 610 36.69 -14.92 -0.90
N LEU A 611 36.86 -15.03 -2.23
CA LEU A 611 36.54 -13.95 -3.17
C LEU A 611 35.06 -13.53 -3.11
N GLN A 612 34.14 -14.50 -3.01
CA GLN A 612 32.71 -14.22 -2.93
C GLN A 612 32.33 -13.60 -1.58
N LYS A 613 33.02 -13.96 -0.50
CA LYS A 613 32.86 -13.29 0.80
C LYS A 613 33.34 -11.85 0.72
N GLU A 614 34.49 -11.59 0.12
CA GLU A 614 35.01 -10.22 -0.07
C GLU A 614 34.04 -9.35 -0.90
N GLU A 615 33.42 -9.90 -1.94
CA GLU A 615 32.43 -9.16 -2.75
C GLU A 615 31.04 -9.04 -2.08
N GLY A 616 30.66 -10.03 -1.28
CA GLY A 616 29.33 -10.16 -0.70
C GLY A 616 29.17 -9.50 0.66
N PHE A 617 30.22 -9.50 1.49
CA PHE A 617 30.19 -9.05 2.87
C PHE A 617 30.01 -7.54 2.98
N ASP A 618 29.17 -7.11 3.93
CA ASP A 618 28.95 -5.70 4.26
C ASP A 618 29.30 -5.44 5.73
N GLN A 619 30.37 -4.66 5.93
CA GLN A 619 30.90 -4.37 7.26
C GLN A 619 29.91 -3.56 8.12
N PHE A 620 29.15 -2.65 7.50
CA PHE A 620 28.18 -1.82 8.21
C PHE A 620 27.03 -2.67 8.74
N ILE A 621 26.47 -3.54 7.89
CA ILE A 621 25.38 -4.45 8.28
C ILE A 621 25.88 -5.42 9.36
N ASN A 622 27.04 -6.06 9.17
CA ASN A 622 27.61 -6.97 10.17
C ASN A 622 27.81 -6.28 11.53
N GLY A 623 28.40 -5.08 11.55
CA GLY A 623 28.64 -4.32 12.78
C GLY A 623 27.34 -3.94 13.52
N ASN A 624 26.22 -3.83 12.81
CA ASN A 624 24.93 -3.39 13.35
C ASN A 624 23.87 -4.51 13.44
N THR A 625 24.24 -5.77 13.18
CA THR A 625 23.34 -6.93 13.29
C THR A 625 23.46 -7.58 14.66
N SER A 626 22.33 -7.75 15.36
CA SER A 626 22.28 -8.42 16.66
C SER A 626 22.68 -9.89 16.51
N SER A 627 23.63 -10.37 17.32
CA SER A 627 23.90 -11.80 17.45
C SER A 627 23.10 -12.40 18.62
N GLU A 628 22.92 -13.73 18.66
CA GLU A 628 22.25 -14.41 19.80
C GLU A 628 22.98 -14.18 21.14
N GLU A 629 24.27 -13.82 21.10
CA GLU A 629 25.10 -13.56 22.29
C GLU A 629 25.08 -12.08 22.74
N ASP A 630 24.60 -11.16 21.89
CA ASP A 630 24.59 -9.72 22.17
C ASP A 630 23.38 -9.32 23.03
N LYS A 631 23.66 -8.78 24.24
CA LYS A 631 22.63 -8.21 25.14
C LYS A 631 22.17 -6.80 24.73
N GLU A 632 22.77 -6.21 23.69
CA GLU A 632 22.39 -4.90 23.16
C GLU A 632 21.47 -5.04 21.94
N ASP A 633 20.36 -4.31 21.94
CA ASP A 633 19.41 -4.26 20.82
C ASP A 633 20.03 -3.45 19.67
N LYS A 634 20.79 -4.12 18.81
CA LYS A 634 21.38 -3.50 17.62
C LYS A 634 20.31 -3.15 16.57
N LYS A 635 20.71 -2.29 15.64
CA LYS A 635 19.82 -1.67 14.66
C LYS A 635 19.17 -2.70 13.72
N PHE A 636 19.91 -3.71 13.25
CA PHE A 636 19.38 -4.74 12.34
C PHE A 636 18.99 -6.03 13.06
N ASN A 637 17.81 -6.55 12.71
CA ASN A 637 17.36 -7.88 13.10
C ASN A 637 16.77 -8.60 11.87
N PHE A 638 17.18 -9.84 11.67
CA PHE A 638 16.76 -10.69 10.57
C PHE A 638 16.05 -11.92 11.13
N PHE A 639 14.89 -12.24 10.56
CA PHE A 639 14.10 -13.37 10.97
C PHE A 639 13.76 -14.24 9.76
N ASP A 640 14.21 -15.49 9.82
CA ASP A 640 13.98 -16.51 8.81
C ASP A 640 12.59 -17.12 8.97
N GLN A 641 11.73 -16.95 7.97
CA GLN A 641 10.39 -17.54 7.94
C GLN A 641 10.25 -18.68 6.92
N SER A 642 11.35 -19.17 6.35
CA SER A 642 11.37 -20.21 5.31
C SER A 642 10.74 -21.55 5.74
N ASN A 643 10.55 -21.76 7.03
CA ASN A 643 9.94 -22.98 7.56
C ASN A 643 8.43 -23.05 7.30
N TYR A 644 7.75 -21.90 7.20
CA TYR A 644 6.30 -21.83 7.06
C TYR A 644 5.82 -20.89 5.95
N PHE A 645 6.68 -19.98 5.46
CA PHE A 645 6.34 -19.04 4.39
C PHE A 645 6.74 -19.60 3.03
N ILE A 646 5.76 -20.04 2.23
CA ILE A 646 6.00 -20.88 1.03
C ILE A 646 5.62 -20.23 -0.32
N SER A 647 5.19 -18.96 -0.33
CA SER A 647 4.93 -18.18 -1.55
C SER A 647 5.05 -16.68 -1.26
N HIS A 648 5.38 -15.85 -2.25
CA HIS A 648 5.61 -14.40 -2.06
C HIS A 648 4.39 -13.67 -1.48
N SER A 649 3.19 -14.16 -1.82
CA SER A 649 1.91 -13.61 -1.39
C SER A 649 1.24 -14.45 -0.29
N ALA A 650 2.01 -15.32 0.39
CA ALA A 650 1.48 -16.22 1.40
C ALA A 650 0.82 -15.50 2.59
N MET A 651 1.17 -14.22 2.79
CA MET A 651 0.50 -13.31 3.72
C MET A 651 -1.00 -13.15 3.49
N ARG A 652 -1.57 -13.59 2.36
CA ARG A 652 -3.01 -13.54 2.08
C ARG A 652 -3.52 -14.77 1.35
N GLU A 653 -2.75 -15.37 0.45
CA GLU A 653 -3.21 -16.47 -0.42
C GLU A 653 -3.69 -17.71 0.33
N TRP A 654 -3.11 -17.99 1.50
CA TRP A 654 -3.38 -19.19 2.29
C TRP A 654 -4.28 -18.90 3.49
N GLU A 655 -4.98 -17.76 3.52
CA GLU A 655 -5.78 -17.40 4.69
C GLU A 655 -6.96 -18.36 4.94
N TRP A 656 -7.57 -18.86 3.87
CA TRP A 656 -8.80 -19.64 3.95
C TRP A 656 -8.51 -21.10 4.28
N LYS A 657 -9.01 -21.62 5.40
CA LYS A 657 -8.84 -23.02 5.85
C LYS A 657 -9.23 -24.04 4.78
N ALA A 658 -10.25 -23.74 3.99
CA ALA A 658 -10.70 -24.61 2.90
C ALA A 658 -9.64 -24.73 1.79
N LEU A 659 -8.77 -23.73 1.65
CA LEU A 659 -7.69 -23.69 0.66
C LEU A 659 -6.32 -24.02 1.29
N ASP A 660 -6.15 -23.77 2.58
CA ASP A 660 -4.90 -23.95 3.33
C ASP A 660 -4.75 -25.35 3.93
N THR A 661 -4.61 -26.33 3.03
CA THR A 661 -4.32 -27.72 3.41
C THR A 661 -2.98 -27.88 4.14
N GLN A 662 -2.07 -26.91 4.00
CA GLN A 662 -0.72 -26.95 4.55
C GLN A 662 -0.59 -26.20 5.89
N LYS A 663 -1.64 -25.50 6.34
CA LYS A 663 -1.66 -24.68 7.56
C LYS A 663 -0.58 -23.58 7.57
N VAL A 664 -0.32 -23.01 6.40
CA VAL A 664 0.65 -21.93 6.17
C VAL A 664 0.26 -20.67 6.95
N PHE A 665 -0.99 -20.23 6.81
CA PHE A 665 -1.42 -18.96 7.39
C PHE A 665 -1.50 -18.94 8.93
N PRO A 666 -1.95 -20.00 9.62
CA PRO A 666 -1.84 -20.11 11.07
C PRO A 666 -0.42 -19.80 11.61
N ASP A 667 0.62 -20.33 10.96
CA ASP A 667 2.00 -20.10 11.35
C ASP A 667 2.46 -18.68 11.00
N ILE A 668 2.06 -18.14 9.85
CA ILE A 668 2.31 -16.73 9.49
C ILE A 668 1.70 -15.78 10.54
N TYR A 669 0.46 -16.02 10.95
CA TYR A 669 -0.17 -15.20 11.98
C TYR A 669 0.58 -15.29 13.31
N LYS A 670 0.83 -16.52 13.78
CA LYS A 670 1.43 -16.74 15.09
C LYS A 670 2.88 -16.26 15.16
N GLU A 671 3.70 -16.65 14.20
CA GLU A 671 5.13 -16.37 14.23
C GLU A 671 5.45 -14.98 13.68
N SER A 672 4.94 -14.60 12.50
CA SER A 672 5.25 -13.30 11.90
C SER A 672 4.41 -12.16 12.51
N TYR A 673 3.08 -12.20 12.45
CA TYR A 673 2.24 -11.09 12.93
C TYR A 673 2.30 -10.93 14.46
N LYS A 674 2.04 -12.01 15.21
CA LYS A 674 1.92 -11.97 16.66
C LYS A 674 3.27 -11.89 17.35
N ASN A 675 4.14 -12.87 17.13
CA ASN A 675 5.39 -12.98 17.89
C ASN A 675 6.42 -11.94 17.44
N GLN A 676 6.79 -11.89 16.16
CA GLN A 676 7.85 -10.98 15.70
C GLN A 676 7.37 -9.53 15.59
N ILE A 677 6.38 -9.26 14.72
CA ILE A 677 5.97 -7.90 14.40
C ILE A 677 5.36 -7.20 15.61
N MET A 678 4.30 -7.78 16.18
CA MET A 678 3.53 -7.07 17.19
C MET A 678 4.20 -7.10 18.57
N ASP A 679 4.51 -8.28 19.11
CA ASP A 679 5.03 -8.40 20.47
C ASP A 679 6.50 -7.96 20.58
N ARG A 680 7.38 -8.52 19.73
CA ARG A 680 8.83 -8.29 19.83
C ARG A 680 9.32 -6.98 19.24
N TRP A 681 8.69 -6.47 18.18
CA TRP A 681 9.19 -5.27 17.50
C TRP A 681 8.36 -4.02 17.80
N ILE A 682 7.05 -4.05 17.56
CA ILE A 682 6.21 -2.87 17.75
C ILE A 682 5.98 -2.58 19.23
N LYS A 683 5.39 -3.51 20.01
CA LYS A 683 5.08 -3.24 21.43
C LYS A 683 6.32 -3.14 22.30
N ALA A 684 7.39 -3.85 21.98
CA ALA A 684 8.63 -3.73 22.74
C ALA A 684 9.27 -2.33 22.63
N ASN A 685 9.11 -1.65 21.49
CA ASN A 685 9.90 -0.45 21.16
C ASN A 685 9.09 0.79 20.76
N SER A 686 7.80 0.65 20.51
CA SER A 686 6.86 1.68 20.06
C SER A 686 5.44 1.37 20.58
N ASN A 687 4.41 1.93 19.95
CA ASN A 687 3.00 1.64 20.19
C ASN A 687 2.32 1.22 18.88
N PHE A 688 1.20 0.51 18.98
CA PHE A 688 0.29 0.29 17.87
C PHE A 688 -1.05 0.97 18.21
N GLY A 689 -1.24 2.20 17.74
CA GLY A 689 -2.39 3.02 18.14
C GLY A 689 -2.54 3.14 19.66
N ARG A 690 -3.73 2.76 20.16
CA ARG A 690 -4.04 2.72 21.61
C ARG A 690 -3.50 1.49 22.35
N TYR A 691 -2.91 0.52 21.65
CA TYR A 691 -2.16 -0.58 22.27
C TYR A 691 -0.76 -0.09 22.63
N LYS A 692 -0.56 0.18 23.92
CA LYS A 692 0.71 0.71 24.46
C LYS A 692 1.71 -0.41 24.73
N LYS A 693 3.00 -0.03 24.74
CA LYS A 693 4.12 -0.81 25.29
C LYS A 693 3.86 -1.31 26.70
#